data_AF-A0A971FRU6-F1
#
_entry.id   AF-A0A971FRU6-F1
#
_cell.length_a   1.000
_cell.length_b   1.000
_cell.length_c   1.000
_cell.angle_alpha   90.00
_cell.angle_beta   90.00
_cell.angle_gamma   90.00
#
_symmetry.space_group_name_H-M   'P 1'
#
loop_
_entity.id
_entity.type
_entity.pdbx_description
1 polymer ?
#
loop_
_entity_poly.entity_id
_entity_poly.type
_entity_poly.pdbx_seq_one_letter_code
_entity_poly.pdbx_strand_id
1 'polypeptide(L)'
;MLIYTGKTPLISKQPRGIALGFFDGLHRGHVDLIRTLVHACSQLGIPAAALTFSEHPDRIIHREQPFPGLLMTPDERLATMESLGLDEVYLHPFDEAFAAMEPRAFLDTVLLEELQAQLIVVGPDYRFGFHGAGTVTHLETWAEENQVDVIVVPEVVMAGAKVSSSRIRSLIQEGAVREASSLMGHPFELTGTVISGRGLGRGLGFPTANIELQPDKVVPAFGVYVSRVRVGDQTWEAITNIGLRPTIDPDEKNPSVETYLFHTEQILYDKQITVILLEWIRPELVFKSMLQLGQKIQEDLIWAHDWHHRSEQCFERIRIKNIPVWFLYSSRFATASMHVVFRTPVEPRQLACHALLVNVLTATCRRYPGRTQLTRSLDYLYGASLDGSVQKQGDIHNLVFTVEALTSWQKEPSPFKAACDLLMDILLDPDTGESGTFREDIVETERQNLLLSIASRDNDPVQQAYDACLKAYCQGRVHGLPAIGTIEDLQDVSLIDLQDAYRRLLTEMEVTVYIGGSIDPTLFHDCTQKIRRFPEADRMKLIPGRHPTPCLSDSSGRQTLHKDVEQARIVLAFEGLSPYFCQQGAMQGTILNSLLGGDVHSLLFQSVREEKGLAYQIFSLQNRYLSALLILAGVAPSAVEQTITEIKHQINKIVTEPIDPILFQRSKQMTRSGIESLFDDLNGLLNAQINAQATGRIFGRDDSLTLLESISTDDIKELAASLTLKTELVMISGRENE
;
A
#
# COMPACT_ATOMS: atom_id res chain seq x y z
N MET A 1 -7.05 -11.33 -15.79
CA MET A 1 -6.80 -12.65 -15.18
C MET A 1 -7.58 -13.73 -15.93
N LEU A 2 -7.04 -14.94 -16.11
CA LEU A 2 -7.75 -16.10 -16.68
C LEU A 2 -8.43 -16.90 -15.56
N ILE A 3 -9.66 -17.37 -15.81
CA ILE A 3 -10.44 -18.16 -14.84
C ILE A 3 -10.77 -19.52 -15.45
N TYR A 4 -10.35 -20.59 -14.79
CA TYR A 4 -10.63 -21.96 -15.17
C TYR A 4 -11.70 -22.55 -14.24
N THR A 5 -12.79 -23.06 -14.80
CA THR A 5 -13.92 -23.64 -14.03
C THR A 5 -14.14 -25.11 -14.40
N GLY A 6 -14.49 -25.94 -13.42
CA GLY A 6 -14.84 -27.36 -13.62
C GLY A 6 -13.79 -28.36 -13.11
N LYS A 7 -14.10 -29.67 -13.27
CA LYS A 7 -13.15 -30.78 -13.06
C LYS A 7 -12.33 -30.91 -14.33
N THR A 8 -11.04 -30.73 -14.29
CA THR A 8 -10.27 -30.53 -15.53
C THR A 8 -9.24 -31.62 -15.75
N PRO A 9 -9.01 -32.07 -16.99
CA PRO A 9 -7.67 -32.40 -17.43
C PRO A 9 -7.08 -31.12 -18.07
N LEU A 10 -6.44 -30.27 -17.27
CA LEU A 10 -5.82 -29.03 -17.75
C LEU A 10 -4.45 -29.35 -18.37
N ILE A 11 -4.40 -29.43 -19.70
CA ILE A 11 -3.14 -29.50 -20.44
C ILE A 11 -2.60 -28.07 -20.62
N SER A 12 -2.31 -27.37 -19.52
CA SER A 12 -1.51 -26.16 -19.61
C SER A 12 -0.05 -26.59 -19.73
N LYS A 13 0.62 -26.18 -20.81
CA LYS A 13 1.97 -26.64 -21.21
C LYS A 13 3.12 -25.82 -20.61
N GLN A 14 2.86 -25.00 -19.59
CA GLN A 14 3.88 -24.15 -18.97
C GLN A 14 3.93 -24.31 -17.45
N PRO A 15 5.13 -24.34 -16.84
CA PRO A 15 5.30 -24.30 -15.40
C PRO A 15 4.64 -23.06 -14.79
N ARG A 16 4.17 -23.16 -13.53
CA ARG A 16 3.53 -22.04 -12.83
C ARG A 16 3.79 -22.06 -11.33
N GLY A 17 3.65 -20.90 -10.71
CA GLY A 17 3.58 -20.80 -9.25
C GLY A 17 2.13 -20.92 -8.78
N ILE A 18 1.90 -21.62 -7.66
CA ILE A 18 0.56 -21.92 -7.16
C ILE A 18 0.40 -21.52 -5.70
N ALA A 19 -0.59 -20.67 -5.41
CA ALA A 19 -1.10 -20.44 -4.07
C ALA A 19 -2.25 -21.42 -3.79
N LEU A 20 -2.19 -22.13 -2.66
CA LEU A 20 -3.20 -23.11 -2.28
C LEU A 20 -4.07 -22.60 -1.12
N GLY A 21 -5.39 -22.65 -1.29
CA GLY A 21 -6.31 -22.29 -0.21
C GLY A 21 -7.75 -22.02 -0.67
N PHE A 22 -8.68 -21.98 0.28
CA PHE A 22 -10.05 -21.53 -0.01
C PHE A 22 -10.15 -19.99 -0.06
N PHE A 23 -9.28 -19.27 0.63
CA PHE A 23 -9.23 -17.80 0.59
C PHE A 23 -10.55 -17.09 0.92
N ASP A 24 -11.37 -17.64 1.83
CA ASP A 24 -12.76 -17.18 2.13
C ASP A 24 -12.90 -15.66 2.23
N GLY A 25 -12.08 -15.02 3.07
CA GLY A 25 -12.13 -13.59 3.29
C GLY A 25 -10.93 -12.81 2.76
N LEU A 26 -10.02 -13.46 1.99
CA LEU A 26 -8.74 -12.88 1.55
C LEU A 26 -8.08 -11.96 2.60
N HIS A 27 -8.01 -12.43 3.84
CA HIS A 27 -7.49 -11.64 4.95
C HIS A 27 -5.98 -11.37 4.80
N ARG A 28 -5.39 -10.53 5.67
CA ARG A 28 -3.98 -10.13 5.58
C ARG A 28 -3.00 -11.27 5.32
N GLY A 29 -3.14 -12.40 6.02
CA GLY A 29 -2.33 -13.59 5.76
C GLY A 29 -2.46 -14.16 4.33
N HIS A 30 -3.67 -14.20 3.76
CA HIS A 30 -3.88 -14.60 2.36
C HIS A 30 -3.33 -13.57 1.37
N VAL A 31 -3.47 -12.28 1.68
CA VAL A 31 -2.92 -11.19 0.86
C VAL A 31 -1.39 -11.29 0.81
N ASP A 32 -0.74 -11.48 1.95
CA ASP A 32 0.71 -11.66 2.04
C ASP A 32 1.16 -12.93 1.30
N LEU A 33 0.39 -14.02 1.39
CA LEU A 33 0.62 -15.25 0.64
C LEU A 33 0.57 -15.04 -0.88
N ILE A 34 -0.51 -14.44 -1.38
CA ILE A 34 -0.69 -14.18 -2.82
C ILE A 34 0.37 -13.20 -3.32
N ARG A 35 0.70 -12.14 -2.58
CA ARG A 35 1.74 -11.19 -2.99
C ARG A 35 3.12 -11.82 -3.00
N THR A 36 3.41 -12.72 -2.05
CA THR A 36 4.66 -13.49 -2.05
C THR A 36 4.76 -14.36 -3.31
N LEU A 37 3.67 -15.04 -3.67
CA LEU A 37 3.59 -15.78 -4.93
C LEU A 37 3.84 -14.88 -6.14
N VAL A 38 3.09 -13.79 -6.27
CA VAL A 38 3.20 -12.86 -7.42
C VAL A 38 4.60 -12.27 -7.52
N HIS A 39 5.19 -11.93 -6.38
CA HIS A 39 6.55 -11.41 -6.30
C HIS A 39 7.60 -12.42 -6.76
N ALA A 40 7.53 -13.67 -6.29
CA ALA A 40 8.44 -14.74 -6.69
C ALA A 40 8.24 -15.15 -8.16
N CYS A 41 7.00 -15.25 -8.62
CA CYS A 41 6.67 -15.57 -10.02
C CYS A 41 7.21 -14.50 -10.98
N SER A 42 7.17 -13.23 -10.59
CA SER A 42 7.78 -12.13 -11.34
C SER A 42 9.30 -12.29 -11.51
N GLN A 43 9.99 -12.84 -10.50
CA GLN A 43 11.43 -13.16 -10.60
C GLN A 43 11.69 -14.34 -11.53
N LEU A 44 10.85 -15.37 -11.46
CA LEU A 44 11.01 -16.63 -12.20
C LEU A 44 10.50 -16.54 -13.66
N GLY A 45 9.73 -15.51 -14.00
CA GLY A 45 9.12 -15.37 -15.33
C GLY A 45 8.03 -16.41 -15.62
N ILE A 46 7.35 -16.90 -14.58
CA ILE A 46 6.25 -17.88 -14.68
C ILE A 46 4.92 -17.25 -14.23
N PRO A 47 3.76 -17.72 -14.68
CA PRO A 47 2.47 -17.20 -14.24
C PRO A 47 2.18 -17.53 -12.76
N ALA A 48 1.57 -16.58 -12.05
CA ALA A 48 1.08 -16.76 -10.69
C ALA A 48 -0.39 -17.22 -10.71
N ALA A 49 -0.65 -18.40 -10.13
CA ALA A 49 -1.97 -19.00 -10.08
C ALA A 49 -2.48 -19.25 -8.66
N ALA A 50 -3.79 -19.19 -8.45
CA ALA A 50 -4.42 -19.69 -7.23
C ALA A 50 -5.29 -20.92 -7.53
N LEU A 51 -5.16 -21.97 -6.73
CA LEU A 51 -6.11 -23.09 -6.71
C LEU A 51 -7.08 -22.91 -5.53
N THR A 52 -8.36 -22.76 -5.86
CA THR A 52 -9.44 -22.53 -4.89
C THR A 52 -10.74 -23.21 -5.33
N PHE A 53 -11.80 -23.09 -4.55
CA PHE A 53 -13.05 -23.84 -4.77
C PHE A 53 -14.27 -22.95 -5.00
N SER A 54 -15.17 -23.37 -5.90
CA SER A 54 -16.44 -22.67 -6.16
C SER A 54 -17.39 -22.69 -4.98
N GLU A 55 -17.31 -23.73 -4.16
CA GLU A 55 -18.12 -23.92 -2.95
C GLU A 55 -17.20 -24.13 -1.75
N HIS A 56 -17.66 -23.70 -0.57
CA HIS A 56 -16.89 -23.89 0.66
C HIS A 56 -16.81 -25.39 1.01
N PRO A 57 -15.61 -25.95 1.28
CA PRO A 57 -15.44 -27.38 1.60
C PRO A 57 -16.37 -27.89 2.70
N ASP A 58 -16.60 -27.10 3.76
CA ASP A 58 -17.52 -27.44 4.86
C ASP A 58 -18.95 -27.76 4.41
N ARG A 59 -19.43 -27.27 3.26
CA ARG A 59 -20.74 -27.64 2.71
C ARG A 59 -20.83 -29.15 2.40
N ILE A 60 -19.70 -29.80 2.17
CA ILE A 60 -19.61 -31.21 1.83
C ILE A 60 -19.01 -32.03 2.97
N ILE A 61 -17.98 -31.51 3.63
CA ILE A 61 -17.28 -32.21 4.73
C ILE A 61 -18.15 -32.21 6.00
N HIS A 62 -18.89 -31.12 6.26
CA HIS A 62 -19.65 -30.90 7.49
C HIS A 62 -21.14 -30.63 7.20
N ARG A 63 -21.75 -31.46 6.33
CA ARG A 63 -23.18 -31.35 5.92
C ARG A 63 -24.18 -31.25 7.08
N GLU A 64 -23.82 -31.78 8.25
CA GLU A 64 -24.69 -31.79 9.43
C GLU A 64 -24.66 -30.47 10.23
N GLN A 65 -23.69 -29.58 9.96
CA GLN A 65 -23.55 -28.30 10.66
C GLN A 65 -24.11 -27.14 9.82
N PRO A 66 -24.75 -26.13 10.43
CA PRO A 66 -25.15 -24.92 9.72
C PRO A 66 -23.93 -24.23 9.11
N PHE A 67 -24.00 -23.92 7.83
CA PHE A 67 -22.94 -23.18 7.15
C PHE A 67 -22.83 -21.75 7.73
N PRO A 68 -21.65 -21.32 8.24
CA PRO A 68 -21.51 -20.04 8.94
C PRO A 68 -21.57 -18.80 8.03
N GLY A 69 -21.68 -18.99 6.71
CA GLY A 69 -21.65 -17.92 5.70
C GLY A 69 -20.23 -17.61 5.20
N LEU A 70 -20.16 -17.11 3.97
CA LEU A 70 -18.94 -16.65 3.30
C LEU A 70 -18.55 -15.25 3.75
N LEU A 71 -17.25 -14.99 3.88
CA LEU A 71 -16.73 -13.64 4.07
C LEU A 71 -16.74 -12.84 2.78
N MET A 72 -16.40 -13.49 1.66
CA MET A 72 -16.49 -12.92 0.32
C MET A 72 -17.27 -13.86 -0.60
N THR A 73 -18.08 -13.27 -1.48
CA THR A 73 -18.69 -14.03 -2.57
C THR A 73 -17.59 -14.51 -3.53
N PRO A 74 -17.85 -15.54 -4.37
CA PRO A 74 -16.91 -15.94 -5.40
C PRO A 74 -16.48 -14.78 -6.31
N ASP A 75 -17.42 -13.90 -6.70
CA ASP A 75 -17.15 -12.73 -7.54
C ASP A 75 -16.26 -11.69 -6.84
N GLU A 76 -16.55 -11.39 -5.56
CA GLU A 76 -15.72 -10.49 -4.74
C GLU A 76 -14.30 -11.05 -4.62
N ARG A 77 -14.17 -12.36 -4.34
CA ARG A 77 -12.87 -13.03 -4.19
C ARG A 77 -12.07 -13.00 -5.50
N LEU A 78 -12.71 -13.25 -6.64
CA LEU A 78 -12.05 -13.19 -7.96
C LEU A 78 -11.59 -11.77 -8.30
N ALA A 79 -12.42 -10.75 -8.04
CA ALA A 79 -12.05 -9.35 -8.26
C ALA A 79 -10.85 -8.93 -7.40
N THR A 80 -10.80 -9.37 -6.13
CA THR A 80 -9.66 -9.12 -5.25
C THR A 80 -8.42 -9.91 -5.65
N MET A 81 -8.56 -11.17 -6.10
CA MET A 81 -7.43 -11.95 -6.63
C MET A 81 -6.80 -11.30 -7.86
N GLU A 82 -7.62 -10.74 -8.76
CA GLU A 82 -7.14 -9.99 -9.92
C GLU A 82 -6.40 -8.72 -9.49
N SER A 83 -6.93 -7.97 -8.51
CA SER A 83 -6.27 -6.74 -8.02
C SER A 83 -4.96 -7.01 -7.28
N LEU A 84 -4.76 -8.22 -6.75
CA LEU A 84 -3.50 -8.67 -6.17
C LEU A 84 -2.47 -9.15 -7.21
N GLY A 85 -2.85 -9.24 -8.48
CA GLY A 85 -1.93 -9.55 -9.59
C GLY A 85 -1.79 -11.03 -9.92
N LEU A 86 -2.79 -11.85 -9.60
CA LEU A 86 -2.85 -13.22 -10.10
C LEU A 86 -3.10 -13.24 -11.61
N ASP A 87 -2.39 -14.09 -12.32
CA ASP A 87 -2.58 -14.30 -13.75
C ASP A 87 -3.70 -15.30 -14.01
N GLU A 88 -3.83 -16.31 -13.14
CA GLU A 88 -4.75 -17.44 -13.29
C GLU A 88 -5.46 -17.79 -11.97
N VAL A 89 -6.73 -18.18 -12.05
CA VAL A 89 -7.46 -18.81 -10.94
C VAL A 89 -8.10 -20.11 -11.41
N TYR A 90 -7.78 -21.19 -10.71
CA TYR A 90 -8.39 -22.49 -10.87
C TYR A 90 -9.50 -22.64 -9.84
N LEU A 91 -10.75 -22.46 -10.28
CA LEU A 91 -11.94 -22.58 -9.46
C LEU A 91 -12.50 -24.00 -9.59
N HIS A 92 -11.94 -24.91 -8.81
CA HIS A 92 -12.30 -26.33 -8.84
C HIS A 92 -13.62 -26.58 -8.09
N PRO A 93 -14.54 -27.40 -8.61
CA PRO A 93 -15.70 -27.85 -7.85
C PRO A 93 -15.23 -28.79 -6.73
N PHE A 94 -15.35 -28.38 -5.48
CA PHE A 94 -15.08 -29.29 -4.37
C PHE A 94 -16.21 -30.31 -4.34
N ASP A 95 -15.96 -31.57 -4.71
CA ASP A 95 -16.98 -32.63 -4.76
C ASP A 95 -16.55 -33.85 -3.96
N GLU A 96 -17.42 -34.87 -3.84
CA GLU A 96 -17.11 -36.06 -3.04
C GLU A 96 -15.88 -36.82 -3.55
N ALA A 97 -15.63 -36.84 -4.87
CA ALA A 97 -14.46 -37.49 -5.45
C ALA A 97 -13.17 -36.75 -5.08
N PHE A 98 -13.16 -35.41 -5.18
CA PHE A 98 -12.02 -34.60 -4.78
C PHE A 98 -11.79 -34.65 -3.26
N ALA A 99 -12.86 -34.62 -2.47
CA ALA A 99 -12.78 -34.74 -1.01
C ALA A 99 -12.19 -36.08 -0.56
N ALA A 100 -12.39 -37.15 -1.33
CA ALA A 100 -11.87 -38.50 -1.09
C ALA A 100 -10.43 -38.75 -1.59
N MET A 101 -9.79 -37.76 -2.21
CA MET A 101 -8.47 -37.91 -2.81
C MET A 101 -7.37 -38.02 -1.75
N GLU A 102 -6.54 -39.06 -1.80
CA GLU A 102 -5.39 -39.22 -0.88
C GLU A 102 -4.35 -38.10 -1.07
N PRO A 103 -3.60 -37.69 -0.02
CA PRO A 103 -2.62 -36.61 -0.10
C PRO A 103 -1.61 -36.75 -1.25
N ARG A 104 -1.04 -37.95 -1.45
CA ARG A 104 -0.07 -38.18 -2.53
C ARG A 104 -0.70 -38.06 -3.91
N ALA A 105 -1.94 -38.53 -4.08
CA ALA A 105 -2.66 -38.41 -5.35
C ALA A 105 -2.95 -36.94 -5.69
N PHE A 106 -3.29 -36.11 -4.71
CA PHE A 106 -3.44 -34.67 -4.90
C PHE A 106 -2.14 -34.02 -5.37
N LEU A 107 -1.00 -34.33 -4.74
CA LEU A 107 0.28 -33.75 -5.13
C LEU A 107 0.71 -34.18 -6.54
N ASP A 108 0.69 -35.49 -6.81
CA ASP A 108 1.18 -36.03 -8.09
C ASP A 108 0.23 -35.67 -9.25
N THR A 109 -1.09 -35.88 -9.08
CA THR A 109 -2.06 -35.67 -10.18
C THR A 109 -2.40 -34.19 -10.34
N VAL A 110 -2.78 -33.51 -9.26
CA VAL A 110 -3.28 -32.13 -9.37
C VAL A 110 -2.12 -31.15 -9.48
N LEU A 111 -1.13 -31.19 -8.58
CA LEU A 111 -0.09 -30.17 -8.57
C LEU A 111 0.97 -30.39 -9.66
N LEU A 112 1.45 -31.61 -9.85
CA LEU A 112 2.53 -31.89 -10.81
C LEU A 112 2.03 -32.16 -12.22
N GLU A 113 1.10 -33.10 -12.42
CA GLU A 113 0.64 -33.47 -13.77
C GLU A 113 -0.28 -32.41 -14.40
N GLU A 114 -1.35 -32.01 -13.70
CA GLU A 114 -2.34 -31.05 -14.22
C GLU A 114 -1.84 -29.60 -14.11
N LEU A 115 -1.34 -29.22 -12.94
CA LEU A 115 -0.96 -27.84 -12.68
C LEU A 115 0.51 -27.51 -12.96
N GLN A 116 1.38 -28.49 -13.25
CA GLN A 116 2.81 -28.28 -13.52
C GLN A 116 3.46 -27.29 -12.54
N ALA A 117 3.20 -27.48 -11.25
CA ALA A 117 3.71 -26.61 -10.19
C ALA A 117 5.24 -26.60 -10.22
N GLN A 118 5.83 -25.41 -10.34
CA GLN A 118 7.26 -25.19 -10.15
C GLN A 118 7.53 -24.49 -8.81
N LEU A 119 6.58 -23.69 -8.34
CA LEU A 119 6.61 -23.01 -7.06
C LEU A 119 5.26 -23.19 -6.37
N ILE A 120 5.26 -23.49 -5.09
CA ILE A 120 4.05 -23.58 -4.27
C ILE A 120 4.19 -22.65 -3.08
N VAL A 121 3.15 -21.85 -2.83
CA VAL A 121 3.10 -20.94 -1.69
C VAL A 121 1.91 -21.31 -0.79
N VAL A 122 2.20 -21.59 0.47
CA VAL A 122 1.22 -22.04 1.48
C VAL A 122 1.43 -21.35 2.81
N GLY A 123 0.41 -21.37 3.67
CA GLY A 123 0.58 -21.08 5.10
C GLY A 123 1.00 -22.34 5.88
N PRO A 124 1.57 -22.21 7.09
CA PRO A 124 2.09 -23.33 7.87
C PRO A 124 1.02 -24.34 8.30
N ASP A 125 -0.22 -23.89 8.46
CA ASP A 125 -1.38 -24.71 8.83
C ASP A 125 -2.10 -25.33 7.63
N TYR A 126 -1.53 -25.28 6.42
CA TYR A 126 -2.18 -25.82 5.23
C TYR A 126 -2.32 -27.35 5.32
N ARG A 127 -3.54 -27.84 5.05
CA ARG A 127 -3.89 -29.26 5.04
C ARG A 127 -4.60 -29.61 3.74
N PHE A 128 -4.34 -30.81 3.24
CA PHE A 128 -4.87 -31.30 1.97
C PHE A 128 -5.09 -32.82 1.97
N GLY A 129 -5.73 -33.33 0.91
CA GLY A 129 -6.10 -34.73 0.79
C GLY A 129 -7.23 -35.16 1.72
N PHE A 130 -7.55 -36.45 1.72
CA PHE A 130 -8.68 -37.04 2.40
C PHE A 130 -8.66 -36.70 3.90
N HIS A 131 -9.72 -36.07 4.39
CA HIS A 131 -9.83 -35.53 5.75
C HIS A 131 -8.67 -34.62 6.20
N GLY A 132 -7.96 -33.97 5.27
CA GLY A 132 -6.81 -33.13 5.58
C GLY A 132 -5.63 -33.91 6.16
N ALA A 133 -5.43 -35.17 5.76
CA ALA A 133 -4.32 -36.00 6.23
C ALA A 133 -2.94 -35.47 5.79
N GLY A 134 -2.87 -34.75 4.67
CA GLY A 134 -1.67 -34.08 4.19
C GLY A 134 -1.33 -32.83 5.01
N THR A 135 -0.04 -32.57 5.17
CA THR A 135 0.51 -31.42 5.91
C THR A 135 1.60 -30.74 5.10
N VAL A 136 2.01 -29.54 5.50
CA VAL A 136 3.13 -28.83 4.87
C VAL A 136 4.41 -29.67 4.83
N THR A 137 4.71 -30.45 5.88
CA THR A 137 5.87 -31.37 5.88
C THR A 137 5.79 -32.44 4.77
N HIS A 138 4.61 -32.99 4.52
CA HIS A 138 4.41 -33.93 3.41
C HIS A 138 4.62 -33.24 2.05
N LEU A 139 4.18 -31.99 1.93
CA LEU A 139 4.36 -31.17 0.74
C LEU A 139 5.85 -30.85 0.51
N GLU A 140 6.59 -30.41 1.52
CA GLU A 140 8.03 -30.10 1.43
C GLU A 140 8.84 -31.33 1.03
N THR A 141 8.58 -32.49 1.67
CA THR A 141 9.26 -33.75 1.32
C THR A 141 8.98 -34.14 -0.13
N TRP A 142 7.72 -34.05 -0.57
CA TRP A 142 7.35 -34.32 -1.95
C TRP A 142 7.98 -33.32 -2.94
N ALA A 143 8.08 -32.06 -2.55
CA ALA A 143 8.61 -31.00 -3.39
C ALA A 143 10.11 -31.16 -3.62
N GLU A 144 10.87 -31.57 -2.60
CA GLU A 144 12.28 -31.96 -2.72
C GLU A 144 12.48 -33.12 -3.72
N GLU A 145 11.61 -34.14 -3.68
CA GLU A 145 11.64 -35.27 -4.62
C GLU A 145 11.39 -34.86 -6.08
N ASN A 146 10.60 -33.80 -6.30
CA ASN A 146 10.09 -33.40 -7.62
C ASN A 146 10.66 -32.07 -8.14
N GLN A 147 11.64 -31.47 -7.46
CA GLN A 147 12.25 -30.18 -7.82
C GLN A 147 11.22 -29.03 -7.90
N VAL A 148 10.31 -29.01 -6.94
CA VAL A 148 9.32 -27.94 -6.77
C VAL A 148 9.76 -27.06 -5.60
N ASP A 149 9.77 -25.75 -5.80
CA ASP A 149 10.06 -24.82 -4.70
C ASP A 149 8.83 -24.65 -3.81
N VAL A 150 9.02 -24.61 -2.49
CA VAL A 150 7.94 -24.35 -1.52
C VAL A 150 8.30 -23.14 -0.68
N ILE A 151 7.40 -22.15 -0.64
CA ILE A 151 7.50 -21.00 0.27
C ILE A 151 6.37 -21.10 1.28
N VAL A 152 6.75 -21.29 2.55
CA VAL A 152 5.81 -21.25 3.68
C VAL A 152 5.76 -19.82 4.22
N VAL A 153 4.64 -19.13 4.02
CA VAL A 153 4.45 -17.77 4.50
C VAL A 153 4.02 -17.80 5.98
N PRO A 154 4.76 -17.15 6.89
CA PRO A 154 4.44 -17.15 8.32
C PRO A 154 3.02 -16.66 8.60
N GLU A 155 2.46 -17.09 9.71
CA GLU A 155 1.14 -16.63 10.11
C GLU A 155 1.18 -15.17 10.54
N VAL A 156 0.18 -14.41 10.08
CA VAL A 156 -0.03 -13.06 10.58
C VAL A 156 -0.70 -13.15 11.94
N VAL A 157 -0.06 -12.58 12.95
CA VAL A 157 -0.58 -12.46 14.32
C VAL A 157 -0.97 -11.01 14.58
N MET A 158 -2.21 -10.79 15.05
CA MET A 158 -2.71 -9.46 15.42
C MET A 158 -3.48 -9.53 16.74
N ALA A 159 -3.17 -8.60 17.64
CA ALA A 159 -3.71 -8.56 19.00
C ALA A 159 -3.54 -9.90 19.75
N GLY A 160 -2.36 -10.52 19.64
CA GLY A 160 -2.00 -11.74 20.38
C GLY A 160 -2.61 -13.05 19.86
N ALA A 161 -3.33 -13.02 18.74
CA ALA A 161 -3.91 -14.22 18.14
C ALA A 161 -3.75 -14.24 16.61
N LYS A 162 -3.73 -15.44 16.04
CA LYS A 162 -3.69 -15.68 14.59
C LYS A 162 -4.85 -14.96 13.88
N VAL A 163 -4.58 -14.46 12.68
CA VAL A 163 -5.60 -14.02 11.73
C VAL A 163 -6.20 -15.22 11.01
N SER A 164 -7.51 -15.45 11.16
CA SER A 164 -8.21 -16.58 10.51
C SER A 164 -9.64 -16.21 10.11
N SER A 165 -10.17 -16.89 9.08
CA SER A 165 -11.54 -16.67 8.61
C SER A 165 -12.58 -16.94 9.70
N SER A 166 -12.39 -17.97 10.53
CA SER A 166 -13.31 -18.26 11.65
C SER A 166 -13.34 -17.14 12.69
N ARG A 167 -12.19 -16.57 13.05
CA ARG A 167 -12.13 -15.42 13.97
C ARG A 167 -12.81 -14.19 13.36
N ILE A 168 -12.57 -13.91 12.09
CA ILE A 168 -13.16 -12.77 11.38
C ILE A 168 -14.70 -12.92 11.33
N ARG A 169 -15.22 -14.11 11.02
CA ARG A 169 -16.67 -14.38 11.04
C ARG A 169 -17.29 -14.14 12.42
N SER A 170 -16.63 -14.61 13.50
CA SER A 170 -17.08 -14.38 14.88
C SER A 170 -17.18 -12.87 15.17
N LEU A 171 -16.14 -12.10 14.85
CA LEU A 171 -16.12 -10.65 15.06
C LEU A 171 -17.25 -9.95 14.29
N ILE A 172 -17.54 -10.35 13.05
CA ILE A 172 -18.65 -9.79 12.27
C ILE A 172 -20.01 -10.11 12.91
N GLN A 173 -20.19 -11.35 13.37
CA GLN A 173 -21.42 -11.80 14.03
C GLN A 173 -21.62 -11.16 15.42
N GLU A 174 -20.53 -10.71 16.05
CA GLU A 174 -20.53 -9.98 17.33
C GLU A 174 -20.65 -8.46 17.13
N GLY A 175 -20.60 -7.96 15.90
CA GLY A 175 -20.66 -6.54 15.57
C GLY A 175 -19.31 -5.82 15.62
N ALA A 176 -18.22 -6.50 15.94
CA ALA A 176 -16.85 -5.98 15.95
C ALA A 176 -16.26 -5.83 14.53
N VAL A 177 -17.01 -5.18 13.63
CA VAL A 177 -16.68 -5.04 12.20
C VAL A 177 -15.37 -4.27 11.98
N ARG A 178 -15.02 -3.33 12.86
CA ARG A 178 -13.75 -2.59 12.78
C ARG A 178 -12.56 -3.50 13.00
N GLU A 179 -12.60 -4.33 14.05
CA GLU A 179 -11.55 -5.31 14.32
C GLU A 179 -11.46 -6.34 13.18
N ALA A 180 -12.60 -6.84 12.70
CA ALA A 180 -12.65 -7.72 11.53
C ALA A 180 -11.99 -7.07 10.30
N SER A 181 -12.22 -5.77 10.08
CA SER A 181 -11.61 -4.99 9.00
C SER A 181 -10.09 -4.87 9.15
N SER A 182 -9.61 -4.66 10.38
CA SER A 182 -8.17 -4.70 10.67
C SER A 182 -7.58 -6.07 10.31
N LEU A 183 -8.23 -7.18 10.66
CA LEU A 183 -7.74 -8.52 10.34
C LEU A 183 -7.79 -8.87 8.85
N MET A 184 -8.87 -8.48 8.15
CA MET A 184 -9.00 -8.70 6.71
C MET A 184 -8.04 -7.81 5.93
N GLY A 185 -7.90 -6.57 6.39
CA GLY A 185 -7.15 -5.52 5.71
C GLY A 185 -7.98 -4.67 4.74
N HIS A 186 -9.28 -4.89 4.72
CA HIS A 186 -10.27 -4.03 4.10
C HIS A 186 -11.56 -4.13 4.92
N PRO A 187 -12.48 -3.17 4.80
CA PRO A 187 -13.76 -3.28 5.50
C PRO A 187 -14.62 -4.44 5.01
N PHE A 188 -15.54 -4.90 5.85
CA PHE A 188 -16.53 -5.90 5.44
C PHE A 188 -17.57 -5.26 4.51
N GLU A 189 -17.81 -5.90 3.37
CA GLU A 189 -18.71 -5.39 2.33
C GLU A 189 -19.95 -6.28 2.16
N LEU A 190 -21.09 -5.64 1.94
CA LEU A 190 -22.36 -6.26 1.60
C LEU A 190 -22.84 -5.68 0.26
N THR A 191 -22.83 -6.51 -0.78
CA THR A 191 -23.26 -6.11 -2.13
C THR A 191 -24.64 -6.68 -2.44
N GLY A 192 -25.57 -5.83 -2.91
CA GLY A 192 -26.90 -6.26 -3.31
C GLY A 192 -27.65 -5.21 -4.13
N THR A 193 -28.81 -5.62 -4.64
CA THR A 193 -29.68 -4.75 -5.44
C THR A 193 -30.59 -3.94 -4.52
N VAL A 194 -30.75 -2.65 -4.81
CA VAL A 194 -31.70 -1.80 -4.10
C VAL A 194 -33.13 -2.17 -4.48
N ILE A 195 -33.89 -2.64 -3.51
CA ILE A 195 -35.28 -3.05 -3.68
C ILE A 195 -36.25 -2.00 -3.12
N SER A 196 -37.51 -2.06 -3.57
CA SER A 196 -38.57 -1.22 -3.04
C SER A 196 -38.88 -1.59 -1.59
N GLY A 197 -38.51 -0.72 -0.65
CA GLY A 197 -38.94 -0.80 0.75
C GLY A 197 -40.33 -0.21 0.99
N ARG A 198 -40.81 -0.24 2.24
CA ARG A 198 -42.12 0.33 2.64
C ARG A 198 -42.17 1.88 2.68
N GLY A 199 -41.06 2.57 2.36
CA GLY A 199 -41.00 4.04 2.30
C GLY A 199 -41.07 4.76 3.66
N LEU A 200 -40.90 4.05 4.77
CA LEU A 200 -41.09 4.59 6.13
C LEU A 200 -40.05 5.63 6.53
N GLY A 201 -38.77 5.42 6.17
CA GLY A 201 -37.71 6.40 6.41
C GLY A 201 -38.02 7.75 5.77
N ARG A 202 -38.62 7.75 4.56
CA ARG A 202 -39.06 8.97 3.88
C ARG A 202 -40.11 9.74 4.68
N GLY A 203 -41.00 9.05 5.40
CA GLY A 203 -42.00 9.67 6.28
C GLY A 203 -41.41 10.30 7.56
N LEU A 204 -40.20 9.89 7.96
CA LEU A 204 -39.46 10.41 9.11
C LEU A 204 -38.37 11.43 8.71
N GLY A 205 -38.19 11.71 7.42
CA GLY A 205 -37.17 12.64 6.89
C GLY A 205 -35.84 11.97 6.51
N PHE A 206 -35.74 10.65 6.52
CA PHE A 206 -34.53 9.88 6.25
C PHE A 206 -34.78 8.79 5.19
N PRO A 207 -34.80 9.11 3.88
CA PRO A 207 -35.04 8.10 2.85
C PRO A 207 -33.92 7.03 2.86
N THR A 208 -34.27 5.78 3.16
CA THR A 208 -33.33 4.65 3.19
C THR A 208 -33.44 3.81 1.92
N ALA A 209 -32.29 3.39 1.39
CA ALA A 209 -32.19 2.35 0.39
C ALA A 209 -32.21 0.98 1.08
N ASN A 210 -33.06 0.08 0.61
CA ASN A 210 -33.20 -1.28 1.15
C ASN A 210 -32.43 -2.23 0.25
N ILE A 211 -31.62 -3.11 0.83
CA ILE A 211 -30.78 -4.07 0.11
C ILE A 211 -31.13 -5.47 0.59
N GLU A 212 -31.32 -6.37 -0.36
CA GLU A 212 -31.47 -7.80 -0.07
C GLU A 212 -30.09 -8.42 0.22
N LEU A 213 -29.96 -9.10 1.36
CA LEU A 213 -28.75 -9.83 1.71
C LEU A 213 -28.59 -11.05 0.80
N GLN A 214 -27.39 -11.26 0.29
CA GLN A 214 -27.09 -12.50 -0.41
C GLN A 214 -27.14 -13.68 0.59
N PRO A 215 -27.82 -14.78 0.25
CA PRO A 215 -28.11 -15.86 1.20
C PRO A 215 -26.87 -16.56 1.74
N ASP A 216 -25.75 -16.48 1.02
CA ASP A 216 -24.54 -17.23 1.34
C ASP A 216 -23.49 -16.42 2.12
N LYS A 217 -23.67 -15.10 2.35
CA LYS A 217 -22.71 -14.30 3.13
C LYS A 217 -22.94 -14.43 4.64
N VAL A 218 -21.88 -14.23 5.41
CA VAL A 218 -22.01 -14.06 6.86
C VAL A 218 -22.93 -12.86 7.16
N VAL A 219 -23.90 -13.07 8.03
CA VAL A 219 -24.83 -12.03 8.47
C VAL A 219 -24.20 -11.31 9.68
N PRO A 220 -23.95 -9.99 9.60
CA PRO A 220 -23.44 -9.23 10.74
C PRO A 220 -24.43 -9.19 11.90
N ALA A 221 -23.95 -8.82 13.09
CA ALA A 221 -24.82 -8.58 14.24
C ALA A 221 -25.95 -7.60 13.88
N PHE A 222 -27.15 -7.83 14.40
CA PHE A 222 -28.24 -6.89 14.17
C PHE A 222 -28.01 -5.59 14.94
N GLY A 223 -28.10 -4.46 14.25
CA GLY A 223 -27.83 -3.16 14.81
C GLY A 223 -27.54 -2.08 13.77
N VAL A 224 -27.06 -0.95 14.28
CA VAL A 224 -26.77 0.25 13.51
C VAL A 224 -25.27 0.41 13.37
N TYR A 225 -24.83 0.73 12.16
CA TYR A 225 -23.43 0.81 11.75
C TYR A 225 -23.14 2.14 11.07
N VAL A 226 -21.97 2.69 11.35
CA VAL A 226 -21.35 3.65 10.44
C VAL A 226 -20.88 2.90 9.22
N SER A 227 -21.18 3.46 8.05
CA SER A 227 -20.94 2.79 6.79
C SER A 227 -20.56 3.77 5.70
N ARG A 228 -20.08 3.24 4.58
CA ARG A 228 -20.05 3.94 3.30
C ARG A 228 -20.83 3.12 2.28
N VAL A 229 -21.35 3.76 1.25
CA VAL A 229 -22.07 3.09 0.17
C VAL A 229 -21.46 3.48 -1.15
N ARG A 230 -21.00 2.47 -1.89
CA ARG A 230 -20.47 2.62 -3.23
C ARG A 230 -21.59 2.41 -4.26
N VAL A 231 -21.75 3.38 -5.14
CA VAL A 231 -22.74 3.43 -6.23
C VAL A 231 -22.03 3.83 -7.52
N GLY A 232 -21.73 2.85 -8.37
CA GLY A 232 -20.88 3.08 -9.55
C GLY A 232 -19.51 3.64 -9.15
N ASP A 233 -19.14 4.78 -9.74
CA ASP A 233 -17.86 5.46 -9.50
C ASP A 233 -17.84 6.36 -8.26
N GLN A 234 -18.88 6.36 -7.42
CA GLN A 234 -18.97 7.25 -6.25
C GLN A 234 -19.16 6.47 -4.97
N THR A 235 -18.51 6.95 -3.90
CA THR A 235 -18.65 6.42 -2.55
C THR A 235 -19.20 7.52 -1.64
N TRP A 236 -20.31 7.21 -0.99
CA TRP A 236 -21.01 8.11 -0.08
C TRP A 236 -20.80 7.68 1.36
N GLU A 237 -20.63 8.64 2.25
CA GLU A 237 -20.75 8.39 3.69
C GLU A 237 -22.20 8.01 4.00
N ALA A 238 -22.38 7.07 4.91
CA ALA A 238 -23.70 6.51 5.22
C ALA A 238 -23.83 6.02 6.66
N ILE A 239 -25.07 5.71 7.03
CA ILE A 239 -25.41 4.93 8.22
C ILE A 239 -26.31 3.77 7.79
N THR A 240 -26.06 2.59 8.32
CA THR A 240 -26.76 1.36 7.91
C THR A 240 -27.35 0.64 9.11
N ASN A 241 -28.63 0.26 9.03
CA ASN A 241 -29.28 -0.65 9.95
C ASN A 241 -29.35 -2.06 9.33
N ILE A 242 -28.94 -3.07 10.08
CA ILE A 242 -29.07 -4.48 9.72
C ILE A 242 -29.95 -5.15 10.76
N GLY A 243 -31.07 -5.74 10.37
CA GLY A 243 -31.95 -6.40 11.34
C GLY A 243 -33.34 -6.75 10.83
N LEU A 244 -34.19 -7.19 11.76
CA LEU A 244 -35.55 -7.68 11.50
C LEU A 244 -36.62 -6.60 11.67
N ARG A 245 -36.25 -5.40 12.14
CA ARG A 245 -37.16 -4.26 12.34
C ARG A 245 -38.35 -4.61 13.28
N PRO A 246 -38.10 -5.19 14.46
CA PRO A 246 -39.14 -5.73 15.34
C PRO A 246 -40.14 -4.67 15.86
N THR A 247 -39.78 -3.39 15.83
CA THR A 247 -40.67 -2.27 16.20
C THR A 247 -41.75 -2.01 15.15
N ILE A 248 -41.50 -2.39 13.88
CA ILE A 248 -42.37 -2.12 12.73
C ILE A 248 -43.16 -3.38 12.34
N ASP A 249 -42.48 -4.52 12.30
CA ASP A 249 -43.08 -5.80 11.91
C ASP A 249 -42.56 -6.92 12.82
N PRO A 250 -43.28 -7.23 13.91
CA PRO A 250 -42.84 -8.24 14.88
C PRO A 250 -42.72 -9.66 14.30
N ASP A 251 -43.35 -9.92 13.15
CA ASP A 251 -43.44 -11.24 12.51
C ASP A 251 -42.43 -11.42 11.34
N GLU A 252 -41.66 -10.38 10.98
CA GLU A 252 -40.64 -10.45 9.91
C GLU A 252 -39.48 -11.38 10.32
N LYS A 253 -39.13 -12.30 9.42
CA LYS A 253 -38.08 -13.32 9.65
C LYS A 253 -36.86 -13.13 8.76
N ASN A 254 -36.96 -12.32 7.72
CA ASN A 254 -35.86 -12.06 6.81
C ASN A 254 -35.13 -10.78 7.23
N PRO A 255 -33.82 -10.85 7.54
CA PRO A 255 -33.04 -9.67 7.85
C PRO A 255 -32.97 -8.74 6.62
N SER A 256 -33.06 -7.44 6.89
CA SER A 256 -32.95 -6.39 5.88
C SER A 256 -31.76 -5.49 6.16
N VAL A 257 -31.15 -4.95 5.11
CA VAL A 257 -30.10 -3.94 5.21
C VAL A 257 -30.68 -2.62 4.70
N GLU A 258 -30.81 -1.65 5.59
CA GLU A 258 -31.34 -0.33 5.29
C GLU A 258 -30.25 0.72 5.45
N THR A 259 -29.92 1.45 4.38
CA THR A 259 -28.84 2.44 4.39
C THR A 259 -29.35 3.84 4.06
N TYR A 260 -28.89 4.83 4.83
CA TYR A 260 -29.14 6.26 4.58
C TYR A 260 -27.83 6.91 4.16
N LEU A 261 -27.85 7.62 3.02
CA LEU A 261 -26.69 8.32 2.47
C LEU A 261 -26.67 9.78 2.93
N PHE A 262 -25.51 10.23 3.41
CA PHE A 262 -25.33 11.64 3.73
C PHE A 262 -25.17 12.48 2.45
N HIS A 263 -25.65 13.72 2.51
CA HIS A 263 -25.43 14.76 1.50
C HIS A 263 -25.97 14.44 0.08
N THR A 264 -26.96 13.54 -0.04
CA THR A 264 -27.58 13.22 -1.32
C THR A 264 -29.05 12.84 -1.19
N GLU A 265 -29.83 13.20 -2.20
CA GLU A 265 -31.24 12.80 -2.36
C GLU A 265 -31.41 11.80 -3.51
N GLN A 266 -30.33 11.13 -3.92
CA GLN A 266 -30.32 10.26 -5.09
C GLN A 266 -31.31 9.08 -4.92
N ILE A 267 -32.10 8.84 -5.97
CA ILE A 267 -32.95 7.66 -6.07
C ILE A 267 -32.10 6.49 -6.61
N LEU A 268 -32.07 5.38 -5.87
CA LEU A 268 -31.17 4.24 -6.12
C LEU A 268 -31.87 2.94 -6.53
N TYR A 269 -33.19 2.93 -6.71
CA TYR A 269 -33.94 1.72 -7.07
C TYR A 269 -33.33 0.99 -8.27
N ASP A 270 -33.32 -0.34 -8.20
CA ASP A 270 -32.80 -1.27 -9.21
C ASP A 270 -31.29 -1.17 -9.49
N LYS A 271 -30.56 -0.34 -8.73
CA LYS A 271 -29.09 -0.29 -8.80
C LYS A 271 -28.48 -1.33 -7.87
N GLN A 272 -27.40 -1.93 -8.35
CA GLN A 272 -26.49 -2.68 -7.48
C GLN A 272 -25.64 -1.68 -6.69
N ILE A 273 -25.58 -1.86 -5.37
CA ILE A 273 -24.77 -1.04 -4.47
C ILE A 273 -23.99 -1.92 -3.51
N THR A 274 -22.90 -1.39 -2.99
CA THR A 274 -22.08 -2.06 -1.98
C THR A 274 -22.04 -1.24 -0.71
N VAL A 275 -22.51 -1.80 0.41
CA VAL A 275 -22.42 -1.23 1.74
C VAL A 275 -21.14 -1.71 2.40
N ILE A 276 -20.33 -0.76 2.85
CA ILE A 276 -19.03 -0.95 3.47
C ILE A 276 -19.20 -0.65 4.96
N LEU A 277 -19.15 -1.66 5.83
CA LEU A 277 -19.34 -1.48 7.28
C LEU A 277 -18.03 -1.06 7.93
N LEU A 278 -18.07 0.02 8.71
CA LEU A 278 -16.87 0.67 9.26
C LEU A 278 -16.78 0.57 10.78
N GLU A 279 -17.91 0.82 11.47
CA GLU A 279 -17.96 0.86 12.93
C GLU A 279 -19.37 0.51 13.40
N TRP A 280 -19.49 -0.22 14.51
CA TRP A 280 -20.78 -0.55 15.10
C TRP A 280 -21.17 0.46 16.16
N ILE A 281 -22.38 1.02 16.03
CA ILE A 281 -22.88 2.05 16.95
C ILE A 281 -23.58 1.39 18.14
N ARG A 282 -24.50 0.47 17.85
CA ARG A 282 -25.38 -0.16 18.86
C ARG A 282 -26.13 -1.37 18.31
N PRO A 283 -26.65 -2.26 19.18
CA PRO A 283 -27.54 -3.33 18.75
C PRO A 283 -28.89 -2.80 18.26
N GLU A 284 -29.66 -3.67 17.61
CA GLU A 284 -31.07 -3.39 17.27
C GLU A 284 -31.89 -3.23 18.56
N LEU A 285 -32.72 -2.18 18.63
CA LEU A 285 -33.51 -1.82 19.81
C LEU A 285 -35.00 -1.81 19.46
N VAL A 286 -35.83 -2.18 20.44
CA VAL A 286 -37.30 -2.07 20.36
C VAL A 286 -37.75 -0.78 21.03
N PHE A 287 -38.56 0.03 20.35
CA PHE A 287 -39.05 1.30 20.88
C PHE A 287 -40.56 1.25 21.18
N LYS A 288 -41.00 2.01 22.20
CA LYS A 288 -42.42 2.05 22.60
C LYS A 288 -43.26 3.00 21.74
N SER A 289 -42.62 3.87 20.95
CA SER A 289 -43.30 4.81 20.05
C SER A 289 -42.40 5.25 18.90
N MET A 290 -43.03 5.73 17.81
CA MET A 290 -42.32 6.30 16.65
C MET A 290 -41.50 7.54 17.00
N LEU A 291 -41.92 8.33 18.00
CA LEU A 291 -41.17 9.50 18.47
C LEU A 291 -39.82 9.09 19.07
N GLN A 292 -39.80 8.04 19.89
CA GLN A 292 -38.57 7.53 20.50
C GLN A 292 -37.61 6.96 19.45
N LEU A 293 -38.15 6.25 18.45
CA LEU A 293 -37.37 5.77 17.31
C LEU A 293 -36.74 6.95 16.54
N GLY A 294 -37.52 7.99 16.22
CA GLY A 294 -37.03 9.16 15.49
C GLY A 294 -35.94 9.94 16.23
N GLN A 295 -36.09 10.13 17.55
CA GLN A 295 -35.06 10.73 18.39
C GLN A 295 -33.77 9.91 18.37
N LYS A 296 -33.89 8.58 18.46
CA LYS A 296 -32.71 7.73 18.46
C LYS A 296 -31.98 7.71 17.12
N ILE A 297 -32.71 7.71 16.01
CA ILE A 297 -32.14 7.83 14.66
C ILE A 297 -31.35 9.14 14.52
N GLN A 298 -31.85 10.27 15.05
CA GLN A 298 -31.12 11.53 15.03
C GLN A 298 -29.80 11.47 15.81
N GLU A 299 -29.80 10.86 17.00
CA GLU A 299 -28.56 10.63 17.77
C GLU A 299 -27.56 9.77 16.99
N ASP A 300 -28.05 8.69 16.38
CA ASP A 300 -27.22 7.76 15.61
C ASP A 300 -26.61 8.46 14.37
N LEU A 301 -27.37 9.35 13.71
CA LEU A 301 -26.90 10.14 12.57
C LEU A 301 -25.79 11.13 12.96
N ILE A 302 -25.95 11.83 14.08
CA ILE A 302 -24.92 12.74 14.61
C ILE A 302 -23.66 11.93 14.93
N TRP A 303 -23.81 10.79 15.60
CA TRP A 303 -22.68 9.92 15.94
C TRP A 303 -21.93 9.44 14.70
N ALA A 304 -22.66 8.97 13.67
CA ALA A 304 -22.07 8.50 12.42
C ALA A 304 -21.35 9.63 11.66
N HIS A 305 -21.94 10.82 11.63
CA HIS A 305 -21.31 12.00 11.05
C HIS A 305 -20.01 12.35 11.79
N ASP A 306 -20.05 12.45 13.12
CA ASP A 306 -18.87 12.74 13.94
C ASP A 306 -17.78 11.67 13.82
N TRP A 307 -18.14 10.40 13.58
CA TRP A 307 -17.18 9.33 13.33
C TRP A 307 -16.47 9.51 11.99
N HIS A 308 -17.21 9.76 10.90
CA HIS A 308 -16.63 9.98 9.57
C HIS A 308 -15.62 11.13 9.60
N HIS A 309 -15.94 12.17 10.38
CA HIS A 309 -15.14 13.38 10.53
C HIS A 309 -13.88 13.21 11.41
N ARG A 310 -13.72 12.09 12.13
CA ARG A 310 -12.58 11.81 13.03
C ARG A 310 -11.77 10.57 12.67
N SER A 311 -12.20 9.78 11.68
CA SER A 311 -11.57 8.49 11.33
C SER A 311 -10.16 8.64 10.74
N GLU A 312 -9.85 9.79 10.13
CA GLU A 312 -8.54 10.14 9.54
C GLU A 312 -7.94 9.08 8.60
N GLN A 313 -8.80 8.39 7.85
CA GLN A 313 -8.43 7.42 6.84
C GLN A 313 -8.88 7.85 5.46
N CYS A 314 -7.98 7.73 4.48
CA CYS A 314 -8.30 7.94 3.07
C CYS A 314 -9.32 6.88 2.60
N PHE A 315 -10.29 7.29 1.79
CA PHE A 315 -11.12 6.37 1.01
C PHE A 315 -11.33 6.89 -0.40
N GLU A 316 -11.56 5.98 -1.36
CA GLU A 316 -11.89 6.37 -2.73
C GLU A 316 -13.31 6.96 -2.74
N ARG A 317 -13.40 8.28 -2.89
CA ARG A 317 -14.66 9.02 -2.85
C ARG A 317 -15.32 9.09 -4.22
N ILE A 318 -14.53 9.27 -5.27
CA ILE A 318 -15.03 9.31 -6.64
C ILE A 318 -13.95 8.85 -7.63
N ARG A 319 -14.37 8.20 -8.71
CA ARG A 319 -13.54 7.92 -9.88
C ARG A 319 -13.98 8.81 -11.05
N ILE A 320 -13.03 9.53 -11.65
CA ILE A 320 -13.30 10.48 -12.74
C ILE A 320 -12.47 10.05 -13.96
N LYS A 321 -13.11 9.57 -15.04
CA LYS A 321 -12.40 9.04 -16.23
C LYS A 321 -11.34 8.00 -15.83
N ASN A 322 -11.73 7.03 -15.00
CA ASN A 322 -10.84 6.02 -14.41
C ASN A 322 -9.72 6.54 -13.50
N ILE A 323 -9.68 7.84 -13.17
CA ILE A 323 -8.75 8.42 -12.20
C ILE A 323 -9.38 8.35 -10.81
N PRO A 324 -8.85 7.52 -9.89
CA PRO A 324 -9.33 7.47 -8.52
C PRO A 324 -8.98 8.77 -7.77
N VAL A 325 -9.98 9.33 -7.09
CA VAL A 325 -9.86 10.48 -6.19
C VAL A 325 -10.12 10.03 -4.76
N TRP A 326 -9.05 9.98 -3.98
CA TRP A 326 -9.07 9.61 -2.57
C TRP A 326 -9.29 10.84 -1.70
N PHE A 327 -10.09 10.67 -0.65
CA PHE A 327 -10.45 11.74 0.26
C PHE A 327 -10.12 11.37 1.70
N LEU A 328 -9.49 12.31 2.42
CA LEU A 328 -9.25 12.25 3.86
C LEU A 328 -9.87 13.47 4.51
N TYR A 329 -10.96 13.28 5.24
CA TYR A 329 -11.51 14.35 6.06
C TYR A 329 -10.72 14.46 7.37
N SER A 330 -10.32 15.68 7.74
CA SER A 330 -9.90 16.00 9.11
C SER A 330 -10.14 17.47 9.42
N SER A 331 -10.84 17.75 10.51
CA SER A 331 -11.07 19.11 11.01
C SER A 331 -9.93 19.64 11.90
N ARG A 332 -8.88 18.86 12.13
CA ARG A 332 -7.73 19.25 12.96
C ARG A 332 -6.84 20.29 12.28
N PHE A 333 -6.88 20.32 10.96
CA PHE A 333 -6.03 21.18 10.14
C PHE A 333 -6.84 22.34 9.56
N ALA A 334 -6.31 23.56 9.70
CA ALA A 334 -6.89 24.75 9.07
C ALA A 334 -6.61 24.79 7.55
N THR A 335 -5.58 24.06 7.11
CA THR A 335 -5.22 23.89 5.71
C THR A 335 -5.85 22.63 5.12
N ALA A 336 -5.88 22.62 3.80
CA ALA A 336 -6.23 21.49 2.97
C ALA A 336 -5.13 21.28 1.93
N SER A 337 -4.96 20.04 1.50
CA SER A 337 -3.90 19.63 0.58
C SER A 337 -4.44 18.75 -0.54
N MET A 338 -3.95 18.94 -1.76
CA MET A 338 -4.22 18.10 -2.93
C MET A 338 -2.90 17.58 -3.49
N HIS A 339 -2.83 16.27 -3.71
CA HIS A 339 -1.68 15.58 -4.31
C HIS A 339 -2.13 14.90 -5.59
N VAL A 340 -1.47 15.18 -6.71
CA VAL A 340 -1.64 14.48 -7.98
C VAL A 340 -0.39 13.65 -8.21
N VAL A 341 -0.54 12.33 -8.15
CA VAL A 341 0.59 11.39 -8.21
C VAL A 341 0.52 10.61 -9.51
N PHE A 342 1.54 10.79 -10.35
CA PHE A 342 1.76 9.99 -11.55
C PHE A 342 2.81 8.92 -11.29
N ARG A 343 2.61 7.72 -11.83
CA ARG A 343 3.55 6.61 -11.68
C ARG A 343 3.81 5.91 -13.00
N THR A 344 5.06 5.50 -13.20
CA THR A 344 5.52 4.74 -14.36
C THR A 344 6.75 3.92 -14.00
N PRO A 345 7.01 2.76 -14.63
CA PRO A 345 8.29 2.09 -14.56
C PRO A 345 9.44 3.02 -14.96
N VAL A 346 10.60 2.80 -14.35
CA VAL A 346 11.81 3.56 -14.61
C VAL A 346 12.35 3.20 -15.98
N GLU A 347 12.38 4.20 -16.86
CA GLU A 347 13.16 4.21 -18.09
C GLU A 347 14.39 5.10 -17.86
N PRO A 348 15.63 4.59 -17.94
CA PRO A 348 16.83 5.37 -17.58
C PRO A 348 16.90 6.75 -18.24
N ARG A 349 16.64 6.81 -19.56
CA ARG A 349 16.66 8.06 -20.35
C ARG A 349 15.58 9.06 -19.96
N GLN A 350 14.50 8.60 -19.33
CA GLN A 350 13.38 9.46 -18.94
C GLN A 350 13.55 10.05 -17.53
N LEU A 351 14.48 9.55 -16.71
CA LEU A 351 14.65 10.02 -15.32
C LEU A 351 14.93 11.54 -15.27
N ALA A 352 15.98 11.98 -15.97
CA ALA A 352 16.33 13.40 -16.06
C ALA A 352 15.27 14.23 -16.79
N CYS A 353 14.62 13.65 -17.81
CA CYS A 353 13.54 14.30 -18.55
C CYS A 353 12.33 14.59 -17.65
N HIS A 354 11.89 13.61 -16.86
CA HIS A 354 10.79 13.77 -15.89
C HIS A 354 11.13 14.78 -14.81
N ALA A 355 12.35 14.74 -14.26
CA ALA A 355 12.80 15.71 -13.26
C ALA A 355 12.76 17.14 -13.81
N LEU A 356 13.26 17.35 -15.02
CA LEU A 356 13.20 18.65 -15.69
C LEU A 356 11.75 19.06 -16.01
N LEU A 357 10.93 18.13 -16.51
CA LEU A 357 9.51 18.39 -16.81
C LEU A 357 8.76 18.87 -15.58
N VAL A 358 8.94 18.23 -14.42
CA VAL A 358 8.30 18.64 -13.16
C VAL A 358 8.70 20.06 -12.77
N ASN A 359 9.98 20.42 -12.88
CA ASN A 359 10.45 21.78 -12.59
C ASN A 359 9.89 22.81 -13.58
N VAL A 360 9.81 22.47 -14.87
CA VAL A 360 9.25 23.36 -15.90
C VAL A 360 7.76 23.61 -15.67
N LEU A 361 7.01 22.57 -15.36
CA LEU A 361 5.57 22.68 -15.06
C LEU A 361 5.32 23.52 -13.80
N THR A 362 6.11 23.33 -12.74
CA THR A 362 5.92 24.10 -11.50
C THR A 362 6.48 25.52 -11.55
N ALA A 363 7.28 25.86 -12.56
CA ALA A 363 7.81 27.22 -12.73
C ALA A 363 6.77 28.20 -13.31
N THR A 364 5.89 27.75 -14.22
CA THR A 364 4.99 28.62 -15.00
C THR A 364 3.73 27.89 -15.48
N CYS A 365 2.69 28.64 -15.84
CA CYS A 365 1.56 28.13 -16.63
C CYS A 365 1.04 29.20 -17.58
N ARG A 366 0.14 28.85 -18.51
CA ARG A 366 -0.40 29.82 -19.48
C ARG A 366 -1.03 31.05 -18.81
N ARG A 367 -1.68 30.87 -17.65
CA ARG A 367 -2.26 31.99 -16.88
C ARG A 367 -1.19 32.89 -16.24
N TYR A 368 -0.06 32.32 -15.83
CA TYR A 368 1.04 33.01 -15.16
C TYR A 368 2.37 32.69 -15.87
N PRO A 369 2.65 33.36 -17.01
CA PRO A 369 3.81 33.09 -17.87
C PRO A 369 5.12 33.65 -17.27
N GLY A 370 5.45 33.20 -16.05
CA GLY A 370 6.68 33.55 -15.33
C GLY A 370 6.60 33.26 -13.83
N ARG A 371 7.73 32.79 -13.26
CA ARG A 371 7.84 32.38 -11.85
C ARG A 371 7.42 33.48 -10.87
N THR A 372 7.81 34.73 -11.10
CA THR A 372 7.41 35.87 -10.25
C THR A 372 5.88 36.08 -10.23
N GLN A 373 5.20 35.89 -11.35
CA GLN A 373 3.74 36.05 -11.41
C GLN A 373 3.04 34.89 -10.70
N LEU A 374 3.55 33.67 -10.88
CA LEU A 374 3.06 32.48 -10.20
C LEU A 374 3.23 32.60 -8.67
N THR A 375 4.43 32.96 -8.19
CA THR A 375 4.71 33.19 -6.77
C THR A 375 3.80 34.29 -6.19
N ARG A 376 3.63 35.42 -6.90
CA ARG A 376 2.69 36.46 -6.46
C ARG A 376 1.25 35.93 -6.34
N SER A 377 0.82 35.07 -7.27
CA SER A 377 -0.50 34.46 -7.19
C SER A 377 -0.63 33.59 -5.94
N LEU A 378 0.39 32.81 -5.59
CA LEU A 378 0.42 31.99 -4.37
C LEU A 378 0.41 32.87 -3.10
N ASP A 379 1.14 34.00 -3.11
CA ASP A 379 1.10 34.99 -2.03
C ASP A 379 -0.32 35.59 -1.86
N TYR A 380 -1.01 35.88 -2.96
CA TYR A 380 -2.41 36.33 -2.93
C TYR A 380 -3.38 35.26 -2.43
N LEU A 381 -3.02 33.99 -2.53
CA LEU A 381 -3.73 32.86 -1.93
C LEU A 381 -3.28 32.61 -0.47
N TYR A 382 -2.84 33.66 0.21
CA TYR A 382 -2.43 33.66 1.61
C TYR A 382 -1.23 32.77 1.89
N GLY A 383 -0.27 32.73 0.96
CA GLY A 383 0.92 31.90 1.08
C GLY A 383 0.64 30.43 0.81
N ALA A 384 -0.29 30.13 -0.11
CA ALA A 384 -0.48 28.77 -0.59
C ALA A 384 0.84 28.19 -1.10
N SER A 385 1.09 26.92 -0.84
CA SER A 385 2.25 26.21 -1.37
C SER A 385 1.86 25.44 -2.63
N LEU A 386 2.81 25.34 -3.55
CA LEU A 386 2.76 24.53 -4.75
C LEU A 386 4.14 23.91 -4.90
N ASP A 387 4.21 22.59 -4.99
CA ASP A 387 5.46 21.85 -5.13
C ASP A 387 5.31 20.75 -6.18
N GLY A 388 6.44 20.37 -6.77
CA GLY A 388 6.54 19.25 -7.68
C GLY A 388 7.85 18.51 -7.43
N SER A 389 7.78 17.20 -7.27
CA SER A 389 8.97 16.39 -7.04
C SER A 389 8.93 15.07 -7.80
N VAL A 390 10.12 14.53 -8.03
CA VAL A 390 10.31 13.16 -8.51
C VAL A 390 10.85 12.28 -7.40
N GLN A 391 10.32 11.07 -7.30
CA GLN A 391 10.74 10.08 -6.31
C GLN A 391 10.82 8.71 -6.95
N LYS A 392 11.67 7.83 -6.41
CA LYS A 392 11.78 6.46 -6.88
C LYS A 392 11.38 5.46 -5.80
N GLN A 393 10.62 4.45 -6.20
CA GLN A 393 10.22 3.31 -5.40
C GLN A 393 10.67 2.05 -6.14
N GLY A 394 11.85 1.52 -5.82
CA GLY A 394 12.45 0.42 -6.58
C GLY A 394 12.70 0.80 -8.03
N ASP A 395 11.95 0.18 -8.95
CA ASP A 395 11.93 0.47 -10.39
C ASP A 395 10.70 1.27 -10.84
N ILE A 396 9.95 1.88 -9.92
CA ILE A 396 8.85 2.79 -10.22
C ILE A 396 9.29 4.24 -9.99
N HIS A 397 9.05 5.07 -10.98
CA HIS A 397 9.27 6.51 -10.96
C HIS A 397 7.94 7.22 -10.67
N ASN A 398 7.91 8.00 -9.59
CA ASN A 398 6.76 8.79 -9.18
C ASN A 398 7.00 10.27 -9.46
N LEU A 399 6.05 10.92 -10.10
CA LEU A 399 6.01 12.37 -10.26
C LEU A 399 4.84 12.87 -9.41
N VAL A 400 5.13 13.66 -8.38
CA VAL A 400 4.16 14.14 -7.40
C VAL A 400 4.03 15.64 -7.53
N PHE A 401 2.81 16.12 -7.69
CA PHE A 401 2.49 17.54 -7.64
C PHE A 401 1.54 17.81 -6.48
N THR A 402 1.88 18.79 -5.65
CA THR A 402 1.16 19.08 -4.41
C THR A 402 0.80 20.55 -4.33
N VAL A 403 -0.41 20.84 -3.85
CA VAL A 403 -0.78 22.17 -3.36
C VAL A 403 -1.33 22.09 -1.96
N GLU A 404 -1.01 23.08 -1.15
CA GLU A 404 -1.60 23.26 0.18
C GLU A 404 -2.02 24.72 0.35
N ALA A 405 -3.22 24.93 0.90
CA ALA A 405 -3.71 26.27 1.21
C ALA A 405 -4.76 26.23 2.32
N LEU A 406 -5.14 27.39 2.84
CA LEU A 406 -6.25 27.53 3.78
C LEU A 406 -7.57 27.08 3.14
N THR A 407 -8.33 26.25 3.86
CA THR A 407 -9.62 25.71 3.38
C THR A 407 -10.65 26.83 3.15
N SER A 408 -10.72 27.81 4.05
CA SER A 408 -11.64 28.95 3.94
C SER A 408 -11.02 30.18 4.60
N TRP A 409 -11.07 31.35 3.94
CA TRP A 409 -10.64 32.59 4.56
C TRP A 409 -11.24 33.84 3.89
N GLN A 410 -12.17 34.53 4.58
CA GLN A 410 -12.74 35.87 4.32
C GLN A 410 -13.31 36.20 2.91
N LYS A 411 -12.91 35.53 1.83
CA LYS A 411 -13.35 35.74 0.45
C LYS A 411 -13.74 34.42 -0.20
N GLU A 412 -14.79 34.47 -1.00
CA GLU A 412 -15.12 33.47 -2.00
C GLU A 412 -14.41 33.80 -3.34
N PRO A 413 -13.91 32.81 -4.08
CA PRO A 413 -13.86 31.39 -3.74
C PRO A 413 -12.77 31.05 -2.70
N SER A 414 -12.94 29.92 -2.02
CA SER A 414 -11.93 29.32 -1.12
C SER A 414 -10.48 29.41 -1.68
N PRO A 415 -9.48 29.81 -0.86
CA PRO A 415 -8.07 29.79 -1.28
C PRO A 415 -7.61 28.41 -1.75
N PHE A 416 -8.05 27.35 -1.06
CA PHE A 416 -7.78 25.97 -1.46
C PHE A 416 -8.36 25.59 -2.81
N LYS A 417 -9.61 26.02 -3.10
CA LYS A 417 -10.20 25.83 -4.43
C LYS A 417 -9.36 26.50 -5.51
N ALA A 418 -8.95 27.74 -5.29
CA ALA A 418 -8.12 28.49 -6.23
C ALA A 418 -6.72 27.85 -6.41
N ALA A 419 -6.13 27.29 -5.35
CA ALA A 419 -4.87 26.55 -5.42
C ALA A 419 -5.01 25.24 -6.20
N CYS A 420 -6.09 24.46 -5.98
CA CYS A 420 -6.41 23.27 -6.77
C CYS A 420 -6.58 23.61 -8.26
N ASP A 421 -7.28 24.72 -8.54
CA ASP A 421 -7.46 25.22 -9.88
C ASP A 421 -6.13 25.58 -10.56
N LEU A 422 -5.22 26.19 -9.82
CA LEU A 422 -3.89 26.55 -10.29
C LEU A 422 -3.03 25.31 -10.58
N LEU A 423 -3.05 24.30 -9.70
CA LEU A 423 -2.37 23.02 -9.95
C LEU A 423 -2.88 22.35 -11.23
N MET A 424 -4.20 22.33 -11.42
CA MET A 424 -4.79 21.78 -12.64
C MET A 424 -4.44 22.60 -13.88
N ASP A 425 -4.32 23.92 -13.77
CA ASP A 425 -3.89 24.76 -14.90
C ASP A 425 -2.42 24.53 -15.25
N ILE A 426 -1.55 24.28 -14.27
CA ILE A 426 -0.16 23.88 -14.51
C ILE A 426 -0.08 22.55 -15.26
N LEU A 427 -0.85 21.56 -14.82
CA LEU A 427 -0.82 20.22 -15.40
C LEU A 427 -1.49 20.14 -16.77
N LEU A 428 -2.57 20.90 -16.99
CA LEU A 428 -3.44 20.75 -18.17
C LEU A 428 -3.42 21.94 -19.13
N ASP A 429 -2.77 23.04 -18.74
CA ASP A 429 -2.61 24.25 -19.57
C ASP A 429 -1.23 24.91 -19.32
N PRO A 430 -0.12 24.16 -19.52
CA PRO A 430 1.21 24.68 -19.29
C PRO A 430 1.55 25.84 -20.22
N ASP A 431 2.56 26.63 -19.84
CA ASP A 431 3.08 27.73 -20.67
C ASP A 431 3.81 27.17 -21.91
N THR A 432 3.00 26.84 -22.90
CA THR A 432 3.42 26.51 -24.25
C THR A 432 3.32 27.80 -25.05
N GLY A 433 4.45 28.30 -25.53
CA GLY A 433 4.50 29.54 -26.32
C GLY A 433 3.66 29.46 -27.59
N GLU A 434 3.76 30.46 -28.48
CA GLU A 434 2.94 30.50 -29.70
C GLU A 434 3.10 29.26 -30.62
N SER A 435 4.24 28.59 -30.53
CA SER A 435 4.57 27.34 -31.25
C SER A 435 3.89 26.08 -30.71
N GLY A 436 3.20 26.16 -29.56
CA GLY A 436 2.65 24.99 -28.85
C GLY A 436 3.73 24.17 -28.12
N THR A 437 4.96 24.66 -28.06
CA THR A 437 6.10 24.03 -27.39
C THR A 437 6.40 24.73 -26.06
N PHE A 438 7.00 24.03 -25.10
CA PHE A 438 7.53 24.69 -23.89
C PHE A 438 8.49 25.82 -24.28
N ARG A 439 8.47 26.89 -23.50
CA ARG A 439 9.35 28.04 -23.68
C ARG A 439 10.80 27.69 -23.37
N GLU A 440 11.66 27.87 -24.35
CA GLU A 440 13.08 27.50 -24.28
C GLU A 440 13.84 28.24 -23.17
N ASP A 441 13.50 29.51 -22.92
CA ASP A 441 14.14 30.31 -21.87
C ASP A 441 13.84 29.79 -20.45
N ILE A 442 12.61 29.31 -20.23
CA ILE A 442 12.19 28.69 -18.96
C ILE A 442 12.85 27.32 -18.81
N VAL A 443 12.82 26.51 -19.87
CA VAL A 443 13.42 25.16 -19.88
C VAL A 443 14.91 25.24 -19.55
N GLU A 444 15.66 26.16 -20.18
CA GLU A 444 17.10 26.27 -19.92
C GLU A 444 17.39 26.80 -18.52
N THR A 445 16.59 27.73 -18.01
CA THR A 445 16.71 28.20 -16.62
C THR A 445 16.54 27.06 -15.62
N GLU A 446 15.49 26.25 -15.78
CA GLU A 446 15.22 25.13 -14.87
C GLU A 446 16.20 23.96 -15.08
N ARG A 447 16.76 23.80 -16.28
CA ARG A 447 17.88 22.87 -16.54
C ARG A 447 19.12 23.28 -15.75
N GLN A 448 19.51 24.55 -15.79
CA GLN A 448 20.67 25.05 -15.02
C GLN A 448 20.45 24.87 -13.52
N ASN A 449 19.25 25.15 -13.02
CA ASN A 449 18.89 24.91 -11.61
C ASN A 449 19.04 23.43 -11.23
N LEU A 450 18.54 22.53 -12.08
CA LEU A 450 18.63 21.09 -11.83
C LEU A 450 20.06 20.56 -11.95
N LEU A 451 20.87 21.07 -12.90
CA LEU A 451 22.30 20.77 -13.01
C LEU A 451 23.06 21.15 -11.74
N LEU A 452 22.79 22.33 -11.17
CA LEU A 452 23.38 22.76 -9.91
C LEU A 452 22.95 21.86 -8.74
N SER A 453 21.69 21.42 -8.72
CA SER A 453 21.18 20.50 -7.70
C SER A 453 21.86 19.14 -7.78
N ILE A 454 21.98 18.55 -8.97
CA ILE A 454 22.66 17.27 -9.20
C ILE A 454 24.15 17.42 -8.84
N ALA A 455 24.84 18.46 -9.31
CA ALA A 455 26.25 18.70 -8.99
C ALA A 455 26.50 18.90 -7.50
N SER A 456 25.60 19.61 -6.80
CA SER A 456 25.69 19.79 -5.34
C SER A 456 25.55 18.47 -4.60
N ARG A 457 24.63 17.59 -5.04
CA ARG A 457 24.44 16.26 -4.49
C ARG A 457 25.65 15.36 -4.78
N ASP A 458 26.14 15.39 -6.01
CA ASP A 458 27.26 14.58 -6.45
C ASP A 458 28.58 15.02 -5.81
N ASN A 459 28.67 16.22 -5.24
CA ASN A 459 29.83 16.67 -4.46
C ASN A 459 29.83 16.17 -2.99
N ASP A 460 28.75 15.56 -2.50
CA ASP A 460 28.70 14.96 -1.16
C ASP A 460 29.32 13.55 -1.18
N PRO A 461 30.46 13.31 -0.50
CA PRO A 461 31.11 12.00 -0.47
C PRO A 461 30.24 10.89 0.12
N VAL A 462 29.33 11.23 1.04
CA VAL A 462 28.40 10.25 1.64
C VAL A 462 27.43 9.76 0.58
N GLN A 463 26.86 10.68 -0.21
CA GLN A 463 25.95 10.31 -1.29
C GLN A 463 26.65 9.58 -2.43
N GLN A 464 27.87 10.00 -2.81
CA GLN A 464 28.65 9.27 -3.82
C GLN A 464 28.89 7.81 -3.40
N ALA A 465 29.27 7.58 -2.14
CA ALA A 465 29.47 6.23 -1.62
C ALA A 465 28.15 5.45 -1.58
N TYR A 466 27.06 6.07 -1.14
CA TYR A 466 25.75 5.43 -1.13
C TYR A 466 25.30 5.00 -2.53
N ASP A 467 25.35 5.89 -3.51
CA ASP A 467 24.95 5.62 -4.90
C ASP A 467 25.83 4.55 -5.56
N ALA A 468 27.14 4.60 -5.34
CA ALA A 468 28.03 3.58 -5.86
C ALA A 468 27.73 2.19 -5.27
N CYS A 469 27.40 2.13 -3.98
CA CYS A 469 27.02 0.88 -3.32
C CYS A 469 25.69 0.36 -3.88
N LEU A 470 24.68 1.24 -4.06
CA LEU A 470 23.42 0.85 -4.69
C LEU A 470 23.59 0.37 -6.13
N LYS A 471 24.40 1.07 -6.93
CA LYS A 471 24.71 0.67 -8.30
C LYS A 471 25.37 -0.70 -8.37
N ALA A 472 26.28 -0.97 -7.45
CA ALA A 472 26.93 -2.27 -7.29
C ALA A 472 25.95 -3.36 -6.84
N TYR A 473 25.17 -3.10 -5.79
CA TYR A 473 24.17 -4.01 -5.25
C TYR A 473 23.13 -4.41 -6.31
N CYS A 474 22.64 -3.43 -7.07
CA CYS A 474 21.65 -3.62 -8.13
C CYS A 474 22.25 -4.10 -9.46
N GLN A 475 23.58 -4.26 -9.57
CA GLN A 475 24.26 -4.78 -10.76
C GLN A 475 23.89 -4.06 -12.08
N GLY A 476 23.69 -2.73 -12.01
CA GLY A 476 23.28 -1.93 -13.17
C GLY A 476 21.79 -2.01 -13.56
N ARG A 477 20.95 -2.72 -12.80
CA ARG A 477 19.49 -2.63 -12.92
C ARG A 477 19.00 -1.23 -12.54
N VAL A 478 17.84 -0.85 -13.06
CA VAL A 478 17.23 0.48 -12.87
C VAL A 478 16.97 0.84 -11.40
N HIS A 479 16.85 -0.17 -10.54
CA HIS A 479 16.77 -0.07 -9.09
C HIS A 479 17.95 0.67 -8.43
N GLY A 480 19.13 0.70 -9.07
CA GLY A 480 20.31 1.40 -8.57
C GLY A 480 20.45 2.84 -9.06
N LEU A 481 19.59 3.31 -9.97
CA LEU A 481 19.70 4.66 -10.57
C LEU A 481 19.14 5.77 -9.65
N PRO A 482 19.71 6.99 -9.65
CA PRO A 482 19.14 8.12 -8.93
C PRO A 482 17.81 8.57 -9.55
N ALA A 483 16.85 9.00 -8.73
CA ALA A 483 15.52 9.40 -9.20
C ALA A 483 15.55 10.59 -10.19
N ILE A 484 16.49 11.52 -9.99
CA ILE A 484 16.64 12.74 -10.80
C ILE A 484 17.48 12.54 -12.08
N GLY A 485 17.96 11.32 -12.35
CA GLY A 485 18.87 11.04 -13.46
C GLY A 485 20.31 11.52 -13.22
N THR A 486 21.09 11.61 -14.29
CA THR A 486 22.50 12.05 -14.26
C THR A 486 22.68 13.39 -14.98
N ILE A 487 23.83 14.03 -14.76
CA ILE A 487 24.22 15.26 -15.49
C ILE A 487 24.26 15.01 -17.00
N GLU A 488 24.84 13.89 -17.42
CA GLU A 488 24.96 13.50 -18.83
C GLU A 488 23.58 13.35 -19.47
N ASP A 489 22.68 12.59 -18.84
CA ASP A 489 21.31 12.42 -19.33
C ASP A 489 20.56 13.76 -19.41
N LEU A 490 20.75 14.63 -18.41
CA LEU A 490 20.07 15.93 -18.36
C LEU A 490 20.54 16.88 -19.46
N GLN A 491 21.82 16.86 -19.84
CA GLN A 491 22.33 17.71 -20.92
C GLN A 491 21.75 17.34 -22.28
N ASP A 492 21.43 16.05 -22.47
CA ASP A 492 20.91 15.52 -23.73
C ASP A 492 19.38 15.70 -23.90
N VAL A 493 18.64 16.09 -22.85
CA VAL A 493 17.17 16.25 -22.94
C VAL A 493 16.81 17.41 -23.87
N SER A 494 16.16 17.11 -25.00
CA SER A 494 15.66 18.10 -25.95
C SER A 494 14.25 18.62 -25.59
N LEU A 495 13.80 19.69 -26.26
CA LEU A 495 12.41 20.17 -26.14
C LEU A 495 11.39 19.15 -26.64
N ILE A 496 11.76 18.31 -27.61
CA ILE A 496 10.90 17.25 -28.16
C ILE A 496 10.72 16.16 -27.10
N ASP A 497 11.79 15.78 -26.41
CA ASP A 497 11.73 14.78 -25.33
C ASP A 497 10.83 15.24 -24.19
N LEU A 498 10.91 16.53 -23.80
CA LEU A 498 10.02 17.11 -22.78
C LEU A 498 8.55 17.10 -23.21
N GLN A 499 8.26 17.38 -24.48
CA GLN A 499 6.91 17.33 -25.01
C GLN A 499 6.34 15.91 -25.02
N ASP A 500 7.15 14.93 -25.44
CA ASP A 500 6.72 13.53 -25.40
C ASP A 500 6.51 13.08 -23.95
N ALA A 501 7.43 13.39 -23.04
CA ALA A 501 7.28 13.09 -21.62
C ALA A 501 6.00 13.71 -21.04
N TYR A 502 5.66 14.95 -21.41
CA TYR A 502 4.40 15.59 -21.02
C TYR A 502 3.16 14.88 -21.59
N ARG A 503 3.19 14.49 -22.87
CA ARG A 503 2.13 13.70 -23.49
C ARG A 503 1.94 12.36 -22.77
N ARG A 504 3.04 11.65 -22.47
CA ARG A 504 3.04 10.36 -21.75
C ARG A 504 2.51 10.51 -20.32
N LEU A 505 2.91 11.55 -19.60
CA LEU A 505 2.37 11.90 -18.28
C LEU A 505 0.84 12.01 -18.32
N LEU A 506 0.30 12.70 -19.32
CA LEU A 506 -1.13 12.88 -19.45
C LEU A 506 -1.88 11.66 -20.00
N THR A 507 -1.26 10.71 -20.70
CA THR A 507 -2.00 9.66 -21.42
C THR A 507 -1.62 8.22 -21.06
N GLU A 508 -0.40 7.96 -20.60
CA GLU A 508 0.11 6.61 -20.39
C GLU A 508 0.30 6.28 -18.90
N MET A 509 0.82 7.24 -18.13
CA MET A 509 1.13 7.03 -16.72
C MET A 509 -0.13 6.78 -15.88
N GLU A 510 0.00 5.90 -14.88
CA GLU A 510 -1.00 5.73 -13.83
C GLU A 510 -1.13 7.05 -13.07
N VAL A 511 -2.35 7.52 -12.79
CA VAL A 511 -2.57 8.75 -12.03
C VAL A 511 -3.58 8.52 -10.92
N THR A 512 -3.30 9.07 -9.74
CA THR A 512 -4.21 9.09 -8.61
C THR A 512 -4.20 10.47 -7.97
N VAL A 513 -5.38 10.94 -7.56
CA VAL A 513 -5.52 12.22 -6.85
C VAL A 513 -5.88 11.94 -5.39
N TYR A 514 -5.22 12.62 -4.47
CA TYR A 514 -5.53 12.59 -3.04
C TYR A 514 -5.88 13.99 -2.58
N ILE A 515 -6.95 14.12 -1.82
CA ILE A 515 -7.40 15.39 -1.26
C ILE A 515 -7.61 15.19 0.23
N GLY A 516 -7.00 16.03 1.06
CA GLY A 516 -7.11 15.96 2.51
C GLY A 516 -7.38 17.31 3.16
N GLY A 517 -8.07 17.31 4.30
CA GLY A 517 -8.30 18.50 5.12
C GLY A 517 -9.78 18.69 5.50
N SER A 518 -10.08 19.85 6.07
CA SER A 518 -11.43 20.19 6.55
C SER A 518 -12.35 20.65 5.42
N ILE A 519 -12.65 19.76 4.46
CA ILE A 519 -13.32 20.10 3.20
C ILE A 519 -14.77 19.60 3.21
N ASP A 520 -15.72 20.50 2.98
CA ASP A 520 -17.13 20.14 2.83
C ASP A 520 -17.44 19.52 1.44
N PRO A 521 -18.60 18.86 1.25
CA PRO A 521 -18.95 18.23 -0.02
C PRO A 521 -18.97 19.18 -1.25
N THR A 522 -19.31 20.46 -1.06
CA THR A 522 -19.37 21.44 -2.15
C THR A 522 -17.97 21.81 -2.61
N LEU A 523 -17.09 22.14 -1.67
CA LEU A 523 -15.69 22.44 -1.95
C LEU A 523 -14.97 21.24 -2.57
N PHE A 524 -15.22 20.03 -2.08
CA PHE A 524 -14.69 18.81 -2.70
C PHE A 524 -15.15 18.66 -4.15
N HIS A 525 -16.43 18.89 -4.42
CA HIS A 525 -16.96 18.86 -5.78
C HIS A 525 -16.25 19.89 -6.68
N ASP A 526 -16.10 21.13 -6.21
CA ASP A 526 -15.46 22.21 -6.96
C ASP A 526 -13.99 21.93 -7.27
N CYS A 527 -13.22 21.45 -6.29
CA CYS A 527 -11.80 21.10 -6.47
C CYS A 527 -11.60 19.94 -7.48
N THR A 528 -12.58 19.07 -7.64
CA THR A 528 -12.49 17.92 -8.55
C THR A 528 -13.02 18.19 -9.96
N GLN A 529 -13.63 19.36 -10.21
CA GLN A 529 -14.23 19.66 -11.52
C GLN A 529 -13.20 19.64 -12.66
N LYS A 530 -12.04 20.26 -12.46
CA LYS A 530 -11.00 20.33 -13.49
C LYS A 530 -10.32 19.00 -13.78
N ILE A 531 -10.41 18.00 -12.90
CA ILE A 531 -9.90 16.64 -13.16
C ILE A 531 -10.58 16.04 -14.41
N ARG A 532 -11.84 16.43 -14.71
CA ARG A 532 -12.54 15.99 -15.93
C ARG A 532 -11.86 16.45 -17.23
N ARG A 533 -10.96 17.44 -17.18
CA ARG A 533 -10.18 17.91 -18.33
C ARG A 533 -9.01 16.99 -18.68
N PHE A 534 -8.63 16.04 -17.81
CA PHE A 534 -7.66 15.01 -18.21
C PHE A 534 -8.15 14.27 -19.46
N PRO A 535 -7.23 13.93 -20.39
CA PRO A 535 -7.61 13.14 -21.55
C PRO A 535 -8.09 11.76 -21.10
N GLU A 536 -9.08 11.25 -21.82
CA GLU A 536 -9.53 9.88 -21.65
C GLU A 536 -8.49 8.97 -22.28
N ALA A 537 -7.91 8.06 -21.49
CA ALA A 537 -6.82 7.22 -21.92
C ALA A 537 -6.84 5.88 -21.16
N ASP A 538 -6.40 4.83 -21.84
CA ASP A 538 -6.14 3.53 -21.21
C ASP A 538 -4.77 3.57 -20.55
N ARG A 539 -4.76 3.99 -19.29
CA ARG A 539 -3.55 4.17 -18.50
C ARG A 539 -3.06 2.83 -17.98
N MET A 540 -1.74 2.74 -17.79
CA MET A 540 -1.19 1.57 -17.12
C MET A 540 -1.72 1.44 -15.68
N LYS A 541 -1.72 0.20 -15.16
CA LYS A 541 -2.08 -0.11 -13.77
C LYS A 541 -0.89 -0.76 -13.09
N LEU A 542 -0.45 -0.19 -11.98
CA LEU A 542 0.60 -0.78 -11.15
C LEU A 542 -0.05 -1.66 -10.10
N ILE A 543 0.54 -2.84 -9.88
CA ILE A 543 -0.02 -3.87 -9.00
C ILE A 543 0.97 -4.13 -7.86
N PRO A 544 0.59 -3.87 -6.59
CA PRO A 544 1.44 -4.20 -5.45
C PRO A 544 1.82 -5.69 -5.40
N GLY A 545 3.09 -5.99 -5.10
CA GLY A 545 3.63 -7.36 -5.12
C GLY A 545 4.28 -7.71 -6.46
N ARG A 546 3.71 -7.22 -7.57
CA ARG A 546 4.34 -7.26 -8.90
C ARG A 546 5.25 -6.05 -9.14
N HIS A 547 4.80 -4.87 -8.69
CA HIS A 547 5.46 -3.58 -8.83
C HIS A 547 5.57 -2.88 -7.46
N PRO A 548 6.72 -2.28 -7.11
CA PRO A 548 8.00 -2.39 -7.81
C PRO A 548 8.48 -3.84 -7.95
N THR A 549 9.24 -4.11 -9.00
CA THR A 549 9.80 -5.45 -9.21
C THR A 549 10.90 -5.73 -8.17
N PRO A 550 11.04 -6.99 -7.72
CA PRO A 550 12.16 -7.38 -6.88
C PRO A 550 13.52 -7.06 -7.50
N CYS A 551 14.50 -6.76 -6.64
CA CYS A 551 15.90 -6.64 -7.02
C CYS A 551 16.78 -7.44 -6.06
N LEU A 552 17.07 -8.68 -6.42
CA LEU A 552 18.01 -9.53 -5.69
C LEU A 552 19.42 -9.41 -6.26
N SER A 553 20.42 -9.44 -5.39
CA SER A 553 21.83 -9.38 -5.81
C SER A 553 22.42 -10.77 -5.95
N ASP A 554 22.77 -11.14 -7.20
CA ASP A 554 23.40 -12.43 -7.53
C ASP A 554 24.91 -12.46 -7.22
N SER A 555 25.51 -11.32 -6.90
CA SER A 555 26.96 -11.17 -6.72
C SER A 555 27.28 -10.62 -5.34
N SER A 556 28.08 -11.35 -4.57
CA SER A 556 28.73 -10.82 -3.39
C SER A 556 30.11 -10.26 -3.75
N GLY A 557 30.46 -9.07 -3.24
CA GLY A 557 31.77 -8.50 -3.54
C GLY A 557 32.11 -7.23 -2.80
N ARG A 558 33.43 -7.03 -2.63
CA ARG A 558 34.00 -5.77 -2.16
C ARG A 558 34.38 -4.88 -3.34
N GLN A 559 34.07 -3.61 -3.24
CA GLN A 559 34.48 -2.58 -4.20
C GLN A 559 35.22 -1.47 -3.46
N THR A 560 36.37 -1.08 -4.00
CA THR A 560 37.17 0.03 -3.47
C THR A 560 37.15 1.19 -4.46
N LEU A 561 36.74 2.37 -3.99
CA LEU A 561 36.77 3.61 -4.77
C LEU A 561 37.85 4.53 -4.24
N HIS A 562 38.71 5.02 -5.13
CA HIS A 562 39.70 6.04 -4.81
C HIS A 562 39.17 7.41 -5.19
N LYS A 563 38.98 8.28 -4.19
CA LYS A 563 38.49 9.66 -4.34
C LYS A 563 39.28 10.58 -3.42
N ASP A 564 39.29 11.89 -3.68
CA ASP A 564 39.93 12.85 -2.77
C ASP A 564 38.97 13.09 -1.58
N VAL A 565 39.08 12.25 -0.56
CA VAL A 565 38.26 12.29 0.67
C VAL A 565 39.16 12.28 1.90
N GLU A 566 38.85 13.12 2.89
CA GLU A 566 39.58 13.17 4.16
C GLU A 566 39.29 11.95 5.05
N GLN A 567 38.05 11.47 5.00
CA GLN A 567 37.57 10.31 5.75
C GLN A 567 37.22 9.20 4.79
N ALA A 568 37.62 7.97 5.13
CA ALA A 568 37.15 6.80 4.41
C ALA A 568 35.64 6.62 4.66
N ARG A 569 34.92 6.22 3.61
CA ARG A 569 33.48 5.92 3.69
C ARG A 569 33.26 4.43 3.49
N ILE A 570 32.47 3.84 4.36
CA ILE A 570 32.03 2.45 4.26
C ILE A 570 30.54 2.46 3.99
N VAL A 571 30.09 1.68 3.00
CA VAL A 571 28.68 1.37 2.79
C VAL A 571 28.54 -0.13 2.61
N LEU A 572 27.85 -0.77 3.56
CA LEU A 572 27.54 -2.19 3.51
C LEU A 572 26.07 -2.38 3.15
N ALA A 573 25.77 -3.18 2.14
CA ALA A 573 24.40 -3.54 1.76
C ALA A 573 24.13 -5.02 2.06
N PHE A 574 23.19 -5.25 2.97
CA PHE A 574 22.71 -6.56 3.37
C PHE A 574 21.36 -6.82 2.72
N GLU A 575 21.22 -7.98 2.08
CA GLU A 575 19.95 -8.51 1.59
C GLU A 575 19.30 -9.38 2.68
N GLY A 576 17.98 -9.46 2.73
CA GLY A 576 17.26 -10.37 3.62
C GLY A 576 16.09 -9.76 4.37
N LEU A 577 15.83 -8.46 4.20
CA LEU A 577 14.61 -7.86 4.75
C LEU A 577 13.38 -8.38 3.99
N SER A 578 12.25 -8.46 4.68
CA SER A 578 11.00 -8.87 4.04
C SER A 578 10.60 -7.93 2.89
N PRO A 579 9.88 -8.44 1.87
CA PRO A 579 9.35 -7.62 0.79
C PRO A 579 8.50 -6.44 1.28
N TYR A 580 8.51 -5.33 0.54
CA TYR A 580 7.86 -4.07 0.93
C TYR A 580 6.36 -4.17 1.23
N PHE A 581 5.66 -5.16 0.68
CA PHE A 581 4.22 -5.37 0.89
C PHE A 581 3.91 -6.14 2.17
N CYS A 582 4.89 -6.87 2.74
CA CYS A 582 4.72 -7.60 3.99
C CYS A 582 4.68 -6.63 5.16
N GLN A 583 3.54 -6.52 5.83
CA GLN A 583 3.36 -5.51 6.87
C GLN A 583 4.16 -5.82 8.14
N GLN A 584 4.08 -7.06 8.62
CA GLN A 584 4.83 -7.51 9.79
C GLN A 584 6.32 -7.41 9.53
N GLY A 585 6.78 -7.92 8.39
CA GLY A 585 8.17 -7.82 7.93
C GLY A 585 8.73 -6.40 7.92
N ALA A 586 7.96 -5.43 7.42
CA ALA A 586 8.40 -4.05 7.44
C ALA A 586 8.40 -3.41 8.84
N MET A 587 7.51 -3.83 9.75
CA MET A 587 7.57 -3.42 11.16
C MET A 587 8.79 -4.02 11.87
N GLN A 588 9.04 -5.32 11.69
CA GLN A 588 10.24 -6.02 12.17
C GLN A 588 11.50 -5.32 11.68
N GLY A 589 11.58 -5.00 10.38
CA GLY A 589 12.67 -4.23 9.80
C GLY A 589 12.86 -2.90 10.53
N THR A 590 11.80 -2.11 10.71
CA THR A 590 11.83 -0.78 11.37
C THR A 590 12.44 -0.86 12.76
N ILE A 591 12.03 -1.86 13.55
CA ILE A 591 12.57 -2.12 14.88
C ILE A 591 14.04 -2.57 14.81
N LEU A 592 14.38 -3.50 13.90
CA LEU A 592 15.76 -3.95 13.69
C LEU A 592 16.69 -2.79 13.31
N ASN A 593 16.25 -1.91 12.42
CA ASN A 593 17.02 -0.73 12.04
C ASN A 593 17.23 0.21 13.22
N SER A 594 16.17 0.54 13.96
CA SER A 594 16.25 1.34 15.18
C SER A 594 17.26 0.74 16.19
N LEU A 595 17.19 -0.56 16.42
CA LEU A 595 18.04 -1.30 17.35
C LEU A 595 19.51 -1.32 16.89
N LEU A 596 19.75 -1.49 15.59
CA LEU A 596 21.10 -1.66 15.05
C LEU A 596 21.84 -0.33 14.87
N GLY A 597 21.26 0.63 14.15
CA GLY A 597 21.96 1.86 13.75
C GLY A 597 21.06 3.07 13.42
N GLY A 598 19.74 2.94 13.55
CA GLY A 598 18.77 3.97 13.16
C GLY A 598 18.58 5.06 14.21
N ASP A 599 18.97 4.79 15.45
CA ASP A 599 18.84 5.71 16.58
C ASP A 599 20.17 5.99 17.30
N VAL A 600 20.23 7.09 18.06
CA VAL A 600 21.42 7.51 18.83
C VAL A 600 21.78 6.59 20.00
N HIS A 601 20.92 5.63 20.34
CA HIS A 601 21.15 4.64 21.40
C HIS A 601 21.31 3.22 20.86
N SER A 602 21.51 3.11 19.55
CA SER A 602 21.63 1.84 18.84
C SER A 602 22.97 1.13 19.11
N LEU A 603 23.02 -0.17 18.81
CA LEU A 603 24.20 -1.01 19.01
C LEU A 603 25.44 -0.46 18.29
N LEU A 604 25.29 -0.05 17.03
CA LEU A 604 26.41 0.46 16.23
C LEU A 604 26.89 1.81 16.76
N PHE A 605 25.97 2.70 17.16
CA PHE A 605 26.34 3.98 17.75
C PHE A 605 27.13 3.77 19.05
N GLN A 606 26.63 2.92 19.94
CA GLN A 606 27.28 2.64 21.22
C GLN A 606 28.64 1.94 21.03
N SER A 607 28.70 0.85 20.27
CA SER A 607 29.91 0.03 20.20
C SER A 607 30.98 0.60 19.27
N VAL A 608 30.61 1.01 18.05
CA VAL A 608 31.59 1.46 17.05
C VAL A 608 32.07 2.88 17.34
N ARG A 609 31.15 3.77 17.71
CA ARG A 609 31.45 5.20 17.89
C ARG A 609 31.82 5.55 19.34
N GLU A 610 30.98 5.21 20.32
CA GLU A 610 31.23 5.63 21.71
C GLU A 610 32.31 4.81 22.42
N GLU A 611 32.23 3.47 22.35
CA GLU A 611 33.16 2.59 23.08
C GLU A 611 34.52 2.44 22.40
N LYS A 612 34.52 2.21 21.07
CA LYS A 612 35.74 1.93 20.31
C LYS A 612 36.31 3.14 19.58
N GLY A 613 35.55 4.23 19.43
CA GLY A 613 36.02 5.46 18.76
C GLY A 613 36.44 5.26 17.30
N LEU A 614 35.91 4.25 16.61
CA LEU A 614 36.34 3.87 15.26
C LEU A 614 35.72 4.76 14.16
N ALA A 615 34.50 5.25 14.41
CA ALA A 615 33.73 6.01 13.44
C ALA A 615 33.30 7.37 13.99
N TYR A 616 33.40 8.40 13.15
CA TYR A 616 32.86 9.74 13.45
C TYR A 616 31.33 9.76 13.32
N GLN A 617 30.82 9.01 12.34
CA GLN A 617 29.41 8.83 12.05
C GLN A 617 29.20 7.38 11.65
N ILE A 618 28.16 6.76 12.20
CA ILE A 618 27.69 5.43 11.81
C ILE A 618 26.18 5.40 11.99
N PHE A 619 25.47 4.88 11.00
CA PHE A 619 24.03 4.68 11.06
C PHE A 619 23.59 3.59 10.09
N SER A 620 22.40 3.07 10.32
CA SER A 620 21.74 2.14 9.41
C SER A 620 20.46 2.76 8.85
N LEU A 621 20.13 2.37 7.63
CA LEU A 621 18.88 2.71 6.98
C LEU A 621 18.34 1.51 6.22
N GLN A 622 17.03 1.48 6.01
CA GLN A 622 16.40 0.46 5.18
C GLN A 622 16.10 1.00 3.80
N ASN A 623 16.32 0.17 2.79
CA ASN A 623 15.73 0.33 1.49
C ASN A 623 14.69 -0.76 1.26
N ARG A 624 13.44 -0.46 1.64
CA ARG A 624 12.32 -1.44 1.61
C ARG A 624 12.04 -2.01 0.23
N TYR A 625 12.25 -1.24 -0.84
CA TYR A 625 11.95 -1.68 -2.20
C TYR A 625 13.03 -2.61 -2.76
N LEU A 626 14.22 -2.58 -2.16
CA LEU A 626 15.30 -3.51 -2.43
C LEU A 626 15.35 -4.66 -1.42
N SER A 627 14.45 -4.68 -0.43
CA SER A 627 14.52 -5.65 0.67
C SER A 627 15.90 -5.69 1.35
N ALA A 628 16.52 -4.50 1.46
CA ALA A 628 17.91 -4.36 1.87
C ALA A 628 18.09 -3.44 3.08
N LEU A 629 19.03 -3.81 3.95
CA LEU A 629 19.53 -2.98 5.04
C LEU A 629 20.89 -2.41 4.65
N LEU A 630 21.04 -1.10 4.72
CA LEU A 630 22.31 -0.43 4.44
C LEU A 630 22.91 0.14 5.72
N ILE A 631 24.22 -0.03 5.88
CA ILE A 631 24.98 0.52 7.01
C ILE A 631 26.06 1.43 6.44
N LEU A 632 26.06 2.68 6.88
CA LEU A 632 26.97 3.72 6.42
C LEU A 632 27.86 4.14 7.58
N ALA A 633 29.16 4.29 7.33
CA ALA A 633 30.11 4.79 8.31
C ALA A 633 31.15 5.73 7.68
N GLY A 634 31.52 6.78 8.42
CA GLY A 634 32.67 7.64 8.14
C GLY A 634 33.78 7.39 9.16
N VAL A 635 34.94 6.95 8.69
CA VAL A 635 36.04 6.45 9.54
C VAL A 635 37.40 6.96 9.08
N ALA A 636 38.41 6.84 9.94
CA ALA A 636 39.80 7.00 9.51
C ALA A 636 40.21 5.83 8.58
N PRO A 637 41.08 6.03 7.57
CA PRO A 637 41.49 4.95 6.66
C PRO A 637 42.03 3.70 7.36
N SER A 638 42.77 3.88 8.46
CA SER A 638 43.31 2.78 9.27
C SER A 638 42.25 1.98 10.04
N ALA A 639 41.06 2.54 10.26
CA ALA A 639 39.98 1.95 11.05
C ALA A 639 38.96 1.16 10.20
N VAL A 640 39.14 1.09 8.87
CA VAL A 640 38.17 0.49 7.94
C VAL A 640 37.87 -0.97 8.28
N GLU A 641 38.89 -1.83 8.33
CA GLU A 641 38.71 -3.27 8.57
C GLU A 641 38.17 -3.55 9.97
N GLN A 642 38.61 -2.79 10.97
CA GLN A 642 38.14 -2.91 12.35
C GLN A 642 36.65 -2.55 12.44
N THR A 643 36.23 -1.50 11.75
CA THR A 643 34.82 -1.07 11.72
C THR A 643 33.93 -2.09 11.04
N ILE A 644 34.34 -2.62 9.87
CA ILE A 644 33.56 -3.65 9.16
C ILE A 644 33.43 -4.92 10.00
N THR A 645 34.52 -5.33 10.65
CA THR A 645 34.51 -6.49 11.57
C THR A 645 33.55 -6.26 12.72
N GLU A 646 33.54 -5.06 13.30
CA GLU A 646 32.64 -4.74 14.40
C GLU A 646 31.17 -4.70 13.98
N ILE A 647 30.86 -4.14 12.81
CA ILE A 647 29.49 -4.14 12.28
C ILE A 647 28.99 -5.59 12.12
N LYS A 648 29.79 -6.46 11.50
CA LYS A 648 29.46 -7.88 11.32
C LYS A 648 29.27 -8.57 12.67
N HIS A 649 30.12 -8.24 13.66
CA HIS A 649 30.01 -8.77 15.02
C HIS A 649 28.70 -8.38 15.70
N GLN A 650 28.29 -7.10 15.61
CA GLN A 650 27.04 -6.63 16.23
C GLN A 650 25.79 -7.26 15.60
N ILE A 651 25.77 -7.48 14.28
CA ILE A 651 24.67 -8.20 13.62
C ILE A 651 24.63 -9.66 14.13
N ASN A 652 25.77 -10.35 14.15
CA ASN A 652 25.84 -11.72 14.66
C ASN A 652 25.41 -11.81 16.13
N LYS A 653 25.77 -10.82 16.95
CA LYS A 653 25.38 -10.74 18.36
C LYS A 653 23.85 -10.73 18.53
N ILE A 654 23.11 -10.02 17.69
CA ILE A 654 21.64 -10.02 17.71
C ILE A 654 21.10 -11.45 17.52
N VAL A 655 21.70 -12.20 16.59
CA VAL A 655 21.28 -13.58 16.28
C VAL A 655 21.62 -14.54 17.43
N THR A 656 22.84 -14.47 17.96
CA THR A 656 23.36 -15.50 18.88
C THR A 656 23.07 -15.24 20.35
N GLU A 657 22.86 -13.98 20.75
CA GLU A 657 22.69 -13.58 22.16
C GLU A 657 21.27 -13.11 22.46
N PRO A 658 20.84 -13.09 23.74
CA PRO A 658 19.61 -12.41 24.13
C PRO A 658 19.67 -10.91 23.80
N ILE A 659 18.63 -10.38 23.16
CA ILE A 659 18.51 -8.94 22.91
C ILE A 659 18.25 -8.23 24.25
N ASP A 660 18.96 -7.14 24.51
CA ASP A 660 18.72 -6.30 25.70
C ASP A 660 17.25 -5.81 25.71
N PRO A 661 16.45 -6.19 26.72
CA PRO A 661 15.05 -5.79 26.83
C PRO A 661 14.86 -4.27 26.87
N ILE A 662 15.78 -3.53 27.48
CA ILE A 662 15.68 -2.06 27.60
C ILE A 662 15.86 -1.44 26.21
N LEU A 663 16.87 -1.89 25.47
CA LEU A 663 17.12 -1.42 24.12
C LEU A 663 15.95 -1.75 23.18
N PHE A 664 15.43 -2.98 23.25
CA PHE A 664 14.29 -3.41 22.44
C PHE A 664 13.03 -2.57 22.70
N GLN A 665 12.68 -2.35 23.97
CA GLN A 665 11.54 -1.49 24.33
C GLN A 665 11.74 -0.04 23.88
N ARG A 666 12.99 0.46 23.94
CA ARG A 666 13.31 1.79 23.43
C ARG A 666 13.11 1.89 21.92
N SER A 667 13.53 0.88 21.16
CA SER A 667 13.31 0.82 19.70
C SER A 667 11.82 0.80 19.35
N LYS A 668 11.00 0.06 20.12
CA LYS A 668 9.54 0.11 19.98
C LYS A 668 9.00 1.50 20.28
N GLN A 669 9.46 2.15 21.35
CA GLN A 669 9.02 3.50 21.71
C GLN A 669 9.39 4.55 20.64
N MET A 670 10.59 4.47 20.05
CA MET A 670 10.99 5.35 18.94
C MET A 670 10.10 5.15 17.72
N THR A 671 9.81 3.89 17.38
CA THR A 671 8.90 3.54 16.28
C THR A 671 7.48 4.06 16.54
N ARG A 672 6.98 3.93 17.77
CA ARG A 672 5.68 4.48 18.21
C ARG A 672 5.63 5.99 18.00
N SER A 673 6.62 6.73 18.50
CA SER A 673 6.70 8.18 18.34
C SER A 673 6.73 8.58 16.86
N GLY A 674 7.45 7.82 16.03
CA GLY A 674 7.48 8.03 14.57
C GLY A 674 6.11 7.83 13.92
N ILE A 675 5.36 6.80 14.31
CA ILE A 675 3.99 6.57 13.83
C ILE A 675 3.09 7.74 14.26
N GLU A 676 3.12 8.13 15.53
CA GLU A 676 2.24 9.18 16.06
C GLU A 676 2.52 10.55 15.41
N SER A 677 3.79 10.89 15.20
CA SER A 677 4.20 12.14 14.55
C SER A 677 3.66 12.27 13.12
N LEU A 678 3.43 11.17 12.40
CA LEU A 678 2.84 11.22 11.05
C LEU A 678 1.38 11.69 11.07
N PHE A 679 0.67 11.52 12.18
CA PHE A 679 -0.73 11.95 12.34
C PHE A 679 -0.84 13.42 12.79
N ASP A 680 0.27 14.09 13.12
CA ASP A 680 0.28 15.49 13.54
C ASP A 680 0.44 16.48 12.37
N ASP A 681 0.76 15.97 11.18
CA ASP A 681 0.92 16.73 9.94
C ASP A 681 0.04 16.16 8.83
N LEU A 682 -0.75 17.00 8.15
CA LEU A 682 -1.68 16.57 7.11
C LEU A 682 -0.95 15.98 5.90
N ASN A 683 0.16 16.58 5.49
CA ASN A 683 0.94 16.10 4.35
C ASN A 683 1.68 14.79 4.71
N GLY A 684 2.24 14.69 5.91
CA GLY A 684 2.82 13.47 6.46
C GLY A 684 1.81 12.32 6.47
N LEU A 685 0.58 12.57 6.94
CA LEU A 685 -0.50 11.60 6.94
C LEU A 685 -0.91 11.17 5.52
N LEU A 686 -1.13 12.14 4.61
CA LEU A 686 -1.45 11.85 3.21
C LEU A 686 -0.32 11.05 2.54
N ASN A 687 0.94 11.44 2.73
CA ASN A 687 2.09 10.72 2.18
C ASN A 687 2.19 9.28 2.72
N ALA A 688 1.89 9.07 4.01
CA ALA A 688 1.85 7.73 4.58
C ALA A 688 0.75 6.87 3.92
N GLN A 689 -0.44 7.45 3.71
CA GLN A 689 -1.56 6.78 3.01
C GLN A 689 -1.25 6.51 1.52
N ILE A 690 -0.63 7.47 0.81
CA ILE A 690 -0.20 7.33 -0.59
C ILE A 690 0.79 6.17 -0.74
N ASN A 691 1.78 6.09 0.16
CA ASN A 691 2.76 5.02 0.17
C ASN A 691 2.13 3.67 0.55
N ALA A 692 1.18 3.66 1.48
CA ALA A 692 0.45 2.45 1.87
C ALA A 692 -0.34 1.88 0.69
N GLN A 693 -1.11 2.72 -0.02
CA GLN A 693 -1.85 2.33 -1.22
C GLN A 693 -0.91 1.78 -2.31
N ALA A 694 0.18 2.47 -2.61
CA ALA A 694 1.15 2.04 -3.63
C ALA A 694 1.83 0.70 -3.30
N THR A 695 2.01 0.38 -2.02
CA THR A 695 2.59 -0.88 -1.55
C THR A 695 1.53 -1.94 -1.20
N GLY A 696 0.24 -1.61 -1.38
CA GLY A 696 -0.88 -2.45 -0.98
C GLY A 696 -0.99 -2.68 0.53
N ARG A 697 -0.28 -1.88 1.33
CA ARG A 697 -0.36 -1.92 2.80
C ARG A 697 -1.53 -1.10 3.29
N ILE A 698 -1.93 -1.40 4.53
CA ILE A 698 -2.93 -0.62 5.25
C ILE A 698 -2.19 0.24 6.24
N PHE A 699 -2.56 1.51 6.28
CA PHE A 699 -2.01 2.45 7.23
C PHE A 699 -3.13 3.07 8.05
N GLY A 700 -3.26 2.59 9.27
CA GLY A 700 -4.10 3.16 10.32
C GLY A 700 -3.28 3.28 11.60
N ARG A 701 -3.55 4.30 12.40
CA ARG A 701 -2.81 4.54 13.67
C ARG A 701 -2.89 3.32 14.57
N ASP A 702 -4.11 2.90 14.91
CA ASP A 702 -4.35 1.79 15.84
C ASP A 702 -3.80 0.47 15.31
N ASP A 703 -4.04 0.15 14.03
CA ASP A 703 -3.49 -1.03 13.36
C ASP A 703 -1.95 -1.08 13.43
N SER A 704 -1.29 0.05 13.17
CA SER A 704 0.16 0.15 13.18
C SER A 704 0.71 -0.01 14.60
N LEU A 705 0.04 0.55 15.61
CA LEU A 705 0.42 0.40 17.00
C LEU A 705 0.17 -1.02 17.53
N THR A 706 -0.94 -1.65 17.16
CA THR A 706 -1.22 -3.05 17.49
C THR A 706 -0.17 -3.99 16.88
N LEU A 707 0.21 -3.76 15.62
CA LEU A 707 1.26 -4.54 14.95
C LEU A 707 2.64 -4.30 15.58
N LEU A 708 2.96 -3.06 15.94
CA LEU A 708 4.18 -2.74 16.68
C LEU A 708 4.25 -3.51 18.00
N GLU A 709 3.12 -3.58 18.71
CA GLU A 709 3.08 -4.28 19.99
C GLU A 709 3.22 -5.79 19.88
N SER A 710 2.79 -6.40 18.76
CA SER A 710 2.90 -7.83 18.55
C SER A 710 4.31 -8.33 18.19
N ILE A 711 5.24 -7.45 17.80
CA ILE A 711 6.60 -7.89 17.45
C ILE A 711 7.38 -8.32 18.69
N SER A 712 7.91 -9.54 18.64
CA SER A 712 8.73 -10.16 19.68
C SER A 712 10.23 -9.99 19.41
N THR A 713 11.08 -10.38 20.38
CA THR A 713 12.53 -10.43 20.16
C THR A 713 12.92 -11.55 19.19
N ASP A 714 12.17 -12.65 19.15
CA ASP A 714 12.47 -13.81 18.30
C ASP A 714 12.24 -13.45 16.82
N ASP A 715 11.17 -12.69 16.53
CA ASP A 715 10.95 -12.10 15.21
C ASP A 715 12.17 -11.31 14.69
N ILE A 716 12.78 -10.49 15.57
CA ILE A 716 13.95 -9.69 15.21
C ILE A 716 15.19 -10.55 15.02
N LYS A 717 15.33 -11.63 15.79
CA LYS A 717 16.44 -12.58 15.63
C LYS A 717 16.35 -13.34 14.31
N GLU A 718 15.16 -13.82 13.96
CA GLU A 718 14.92 -14.50 12.68
C GLU A 718 15.22 -13.56 11.50
N LEU A 719 14.74 -12.31 11.57
CA LEU A 719 15.04 -11.31 10.54
C LEU A 719 16.53 -10.93 10.50
N ALA A 720 17.22 -10.85 11.63
CA ALA A 720 18.66 -10.60 11.65
C ALA A 720 19.45 -11.79 11.06
N ALA A 721 18.97 -13.03 11.27
CA ALA A 721 19.59 -14.25 10.75
C ALA A 721 19.43 -14.40 9.23
N SER A 722 18.39 -13.81 8.63
CA SER A 722 18.22 -13.78 7.17
C SER A 722 19.13 -12.78 6.46
N LEU A 723 19.79 -11.88 7.20
CA LEU A 723 20.66 -10.86 6.61
C LEU A 723 21.94 -11.48 6.05
N THR A 724 22.18 -11.24 4.76
CA THR A 724 23.39 -11.65 4.06
C THR A 724 24.06 -10.44 3.43
N LEU A 725 25.36 -10.25 3.73
CA LEU A 725 26.13 -9.16 3.13
C LEU A 725 26.33 -9.43 1.63
N LYS A 726 25.83 -8.55 0.77
CA LYS A 726 25.99 -8.65 -0.69
C LYS A 726 27.02 -7.66 -1.22
N THR A 727 27.06 -6.44 -0.70
CA THR A 727 27.99 -5.44 -1.22
C THR A 727 28.74 -4.76 -0.09
N GLU A 728 30.06 -4.74 -0.20
CA GLU A 728 30.96 -3.99 0.68
C GLU A 728 31.65 -2.90 -0.14
N LEU A 729 31.15 -1.66 -0.06
CA LEU A 729 31.79 -0.52 -0.70
C LEU A 729 32.67 0.22 0.30
N VAL A 730 33.93 0.44 -0.09
CA VAL A 730 34.89 1.25 0.66
C VAL A 730 35.42 2.36 -0.23
N MET A 731 35.17 3.61 0.14
CA MET A 731 35.76 4.79 -0.51
C MET A 731 36.92 5.30 0.34
N ILE A 732 38.11 5.39 -0.22
CA ILE A 732 39.34 5.83 0.45
C ILE A 732 40.04 6.92 -0.35
N SER A 733 40.97 7.62 0.32
CA SER A 733 41.79 8.63 -0.35
C SER A 733 42.61 7.99 -1.48
N GLY A 734 42.66 8.68 -2.63
CA GLY A 734 43.56 8.30 -3.73
C GLY A 734 45.04 8.60 -3.45
N ARG A 735 45.37 9.28 -2.35
CA ARG A 735 46.75 9.67 -2.00
C ARG A 735 47.43 8.61 -1.12
N GLU A 736 47.60 7.41 -1.64
CA GLU A 736 48.54 6.42 -1.09
C GLU A 736 49.42 5.89 -2.23
N ASN A 737 50.40 6.72 -2.62
CA ASN A 737 51.70 6.41 -3.26
C ASN A 737 52.19 7.61 -4.09
N GLU A 738 52.75 8.63 -3.43
CA GLU A 738 53.87 9.42 -3.97
C GLU A 738 54.99 9.47 -2.94
#